data_AF-A0A935ZP66-F1
#
_entry.id   AF-A0A935ZP66-F1
#
_cell.length_a   1.000
_cell.length_b   1.000
_cell.length_c   1.000
_cell.angle_alpha   90.00
_cell.angle_beta   90.00
_cell.angle_gamma   90.00
#
_symmetry.space_group_name_H-M   'P 1'
#
loop_
_entity.id
_entity.type
_entity.pdbx_description
1 polymer ?
#
loop_
_entity_poly.entity_id
_entity_poly.type
_entity_poly.pdbx_seq_one_letter_code
_entity_poly.pdbx_strand_id
1 'polypeptide(L)'
;MAVDNKLMGTCLVFAMVAACDDPGDAGGDTGEVDARAGHHAQGQVCEPIDLDPRRAIFETNVAVLEPFTLRAVLHHAAKNAGYRVDADDAYQRLIDTYATAAQGRFDGQHCDDEQPDPSFTDPNLPCGLLGCDQEFFCAAHEPACFSCAADGHACQPSTGLDPGVHEVCGFGPDGLELCSFDGRQVTDCVPAPEGACDDAGCDSLGCDAVTLCDTSFELCITCTAELDQCRVDQGVTDEPVETVCRDVDACQFDVDAGTVSGCEPDPACEQAQCGALGCDQQFFCTTDFNFCFACSEDLLQCELDGQAVPSPSQVCNFSTNEVCEFSDGTVGSCATDTEGLCFGGGGGEGGTTDASDTFTSFGFISDGEAGGSEVGSEVGGDFTGTGGVEGSASATATGPGDGSATATSDGGSFGDGTSFGSTTTFGDGGNDGGGAGFGAIDGYPLECPRAEADQIDNIDAWFPISISNRFDHAPEDGANCGQQRIVFANNAQNRMFMIFEAVIPNPNPGCGIEACRPVVEFWAKMNDITDVDVRRRQLKKAFLTGHPKLEAAGFGPFIDARNFAFGTGQVRTNNFDQGPWTLREYKLVEQPRPGKKSLMHAAQVPVTYSPIGDHFNDALETPLGPECRESFLVAMEGLLTDEPDAMSFPIDPMCRAAESRDDGVSDFAQQLVLGTGAFEAAIEARLDELGSPLTAIDIAQRAHFAGACIGCHEQSNGADLGNGVVAPFSAGFTHSVEFFTEECFDGEQCFAISDALTSSFLPHRKAVMESFLAQTPCQGQCSYELEYGPTSELVAGPIDVRRALTRDGRLDVQRMLELERRTRAAGAQRTLGGQSTRSGH
;
A
#
# COMPACT_ATOMS: atom_id res chain seq x y z
N MET A 1 2.45 -64.03 -36.52
CA MET A 1 3.41 -64.71 -37.42
C MET A 1 4.79 -64.23 -37.03
N ALA A 2 5.77 -65.15 -37.02
CA ALA A 2 7.21 -64.95 -36.78
C ALA A 2 7.66 -64.52 -35.36
N VAL A 3 7.72 -65.56 -34.53
CA VAL A 3 8.71 -65.92 -33.49
C VAL A 3 10.16 -65.55 -33.90
N ASP A 4 11.00 -65.01 -33.00
CA ASP A 4 12.06 -65.79 -32.32
C ASP A 4 13.00 -65.00 -31.36
N ASN A 5 12.95 -65.44 -30.09
CA ASN A 5 14.05 -65.97 -29.27
C ASN A 5 15.32 -65.15 -28.93
N LYS A 6 15.40 -64.82 -27.63
CA LYS A 6 16.30 -65.40 -26.58
C LYS A 6 17.74 -64.92 -26.36
N LEU A 7 17.97 -64.61 -25.06
CA LEU A 7 19.06 -65.05 -24.13
C LEU A 7 20.49 -64.54 -24.42
N MET A 8 21.40 -64.32 -23.46
CA MET A 8 21.58 -64.92 -22.12
C MET A 8 22.66 -64.16 -21.30
N GLY A 9 22.47 -64.08 -19.98
CA GLY A 9 23.45 -64.60 -19.00
C GLY A 9 24.33 -63.61 -18.21
N THR A 10 24.72 -63.84 -16.94
CA THR A 10 24.44 -64.89 -15.91
C THR A 10 25.06 -64.47 -14.55
N CYS A 11 24.63 -65.12 -13.45
CA CYS A 11 25.17 -65.20 -12.05
C CYS A 11 24.60 -64.18 -11.04
N LEU A 12 23.72 -64.46 -10.06
CA LEU A 12 23.42 -65.61 -9.15
C LEU A 12 24.41 -65.76 -7.97
N VAL A 13 23.94 -65.54 -6.73
CA VAL A 13 23.92 -66.48 -5.57
C VAL A 13 23.70 -65.78 -4.17
N PHE A 14 22.53 -66.10 -3.54
CA PHE A 14 22.19 -66.48 -2.12
C PHE A 14 22.56 -65.61 -0.88
N ALA A 15 21.84 -65.59 0.28
CA ALA A 15 20.81 -66.44 0.95
C ALA A 15 20.02 -65.62 2.04
N MET A 16 18.70 -65.82 2.29
CA MET A 16 17.99 -66.61 3.36
C MET A 16 18.21 -66.16 4.84
N VAL A 17 17.26 -66.14 5.83
CA VAL A 17 16.28 -67.13 6.38
C VAL A 17 15.30 -66.42 7.40
N ALA A 18 13.96 -66.59 7.30
CA ALA A 18 12.91 -67.22 8.19
C ALA A 18 12.75 -66.73 9.67
N ALA A 19 11.57 -66.76 10.34
CA ALA A 19 10.53 -67.81 10.38
C ALA A 19 9.15 -67.37 10.98
N CYS A 20 8.14 -68.23 10.75
CA CYS A 20 6.76 -68.27 11.29
C CYS A 20 6.65 -69.00 12.66
N ASP A 21 5.56 -68.81 13.42
CA ASP A 21 4.63 -69.89 13.87
C ASP A 21 3.60 -69.46 14.96
N ASP A 22 2.42 -70.08 14.90
CA ASP A 22 1.38 -70.24 15.94
C ASP A 22 1.20 -71.77 16.15
N PRO A 23 1.06 -72.32 17.37
CA PRO A 23 -0.27 -72.80 17.82
C PRO A 23 -0.50 -72.93 19.37
N GLY A 24 -1.77 -72.80 19.79
CA GLY A 24 -2.47 -73.83 20.59
C GLY A 24 -2.40 -73.88 22.14
N ASP A 25 -3.50 -73.44 22.78
CA ASP A 25 -4.32 -74.08 23.85
C ASP A 25 -3.68 -74.62 25.16
N ALA A 26 -4.06 -74.03 26.32
CA ALA A 26 -4.45 -74.75 27.57
C ALA A 26 -4.66 -73.82 28.80
N GLY A 27 -5.93 -73.64 29.19
CA GLY A 27 -6.53 -73.64 30.54
C GLY A 27 -5.92 -72.93 31.77
N GLY A 28 -6.77 -72.15 32.48
CA GLY A 28 -6.75 -72.10 33.96
C GLY A 28 -7.05 -70.77 34.67
N ASP A 29 -8.35 -70.43 34.81
CA ASP A 29 -9.08 -69.92 36.02
C ASP A 29 -8.28 -69.22 37.15
N THR A 30 -8.54 -67.96 37.58
CA THR A 30 -9.67 -67.53 38.43
C THR A 30 -9.50 -66.02 38.77
N GLY A 31 -10.59 -65.23 38.81
CA GLY A 31 -10.59 -63.92 39.49
C GLY A 31 -11.52 -62.79 38.94
N GLU A 32 -12.83 -62.97 39.08
CA GLU A 32 -13.89 -61.92 39.26
C GLU A 32 -13.43 -60.67 40.06
N VAL A 33 -13.93 -59.43 39.96
CA VAL A 33 -14.86 -58.60 39.15
C VAL A 33 -14.56 -57.15 39.62
N ASP A 34 -14.63 -56.12 38.78
CA ASP A 34 -15.62 -55.05 39.00
C ASP A 34 -15.78 -54.13 37.78
N ALA A 35 -17.04 -53.75 37.57
CA ALA A 35 -17.55 -53.09 36.38
C ALA A 35 -17.39 -51.56 36.45
N ARG A 36 -16.79 -50.97 35.39
CA ARG A 36 -17.08 -49.59 34.97
C ARG A 36 -16.70 -49.38 33.49
N ALA A 37 -17.33 -50.16 32.62
CA ALA A 37 -17.49 -49.79 31.21
C ALA A 37 -18.53 -48.66 31.13
N GLY A 38 -18.07 -47.43 31.31
CA GLY A 38 -18.82 -46.20 30.99
C GLY A 38 -18.65 -45.87 29.52
N HIS A 39 -19.76 -45.54 28.86
CA HIS A 39 -19.87 -45.23 27.44
C HIS A 39 -18.74 -44.35 26.89
N HIS A 40 -18.04 -44.85 25.86
CA HIS A 40 -17.45 -43.96 24.87
C HIS A 40 -18.59 -43.26 24.14
N ALA A 41 -18.90 -42.03 24.56
CA ALA A 41 -19.68 -41.11 23.75
C ALA A 41 -18.90 -40.91 22.45
N GLN A 42 -19.48 -41.36 21.34
CA GLN A 42 -19.06 -40.92 20.02
C GLN A 42 -19.25 -39.42 20.01
N GLY A 43 -18.15 -38.66 20.05
CA GLY A 43 -18.17 -37.21 19.95
C GLY A 43 -18.92 -36.84 18.69
N GLN A 44 -20.01 -36.09 18.86
CA GLN A 44 -20.78 -35.55 17.76
C GLN A 44 -19.85 -34.60 17.00
N VAL A 45 -19.43 -35.00 15.79
CA VAL A 45 -18.70 -34.14 14.87
C VAL A 45 -19.63 -32.96 14.59
N CYS A 46 -19.22 -31.74 14.95
CA CYS A 46 -19.99 -30.55 14.64
C CYS A 46 -20.11 -30.46 13.11
N GLU A 47 -21.30 -30.12 12.60
CA GLU A 47 -21.48 -29.98 11.14
C GLU A 47 -20.48 -28.96 10.59
N PRO A 48 -19.89 -29.19 9.40
CA PRO A 48 -19.03 -28.22 8.75
C PRO A 48 -19.75 -26.87 8.67
N ILE A 49 -19.15 -25.83 9.23
CA ILE A 49 -19.65 -24.47 9.12
C ILE A 49 -19.02 -23.87 7.87
N ASP A 50 -19.85 -23.37 6.95
CA ASP A 50 -19.38 -22.62 5.79
C ASP A 50 -19.54 -21.12 6.10
N LEU A 51 -18.40 -20.45 6.25
CA LEU A 51 -18.34 -19.03 6.61
C LEU A 51 -18.28 -18.15 5.37
N ASP A 52 -19.12 -17.13 5.29
CA ASP A 52 -18.86 -16.04 4.36
C ASP A 52 -17.69 -15.19 4.87
N PRO A 53 -16.54 -15.14 4.16
CA PRO A 53 -15.38 -14.38 4.60
C PRO A 53 -15.69 -12.87 4.72
N ARG A 54 -16.64 -12.34 3.95
CA ARG A 54 -16.98 -10.91 3.94
C ARG A 54 -18.00 -10.50 5.00
N ARG A 55 -18.52 -11.46 5.78
CA ARG A 55 -19.26 -11.19 7.04
C ARG A 55 -18.52 -11.68 8.28
N ALA A 56 -17.97 -12.89 8.22
CA ALA A 56 -17.42 -13.56 9.38
C ALA A 56 -15.96 -13.16 9.67
N ILE A 57 -15.27 -12.54 8.71
CA ILE A 57 -13.83 -12.25 8.80
C ILE A 57 -13.53 -10.79 8.44
N PHE A 58 -14.12 -10.27 7.37
CA PHE A 58 -13.76 -8.96 6.81
C PHE A 58 -14.99 -8.17 6.35
N GLU A 59 -15.51 -7.34 7.23
CA GLU A 59 -16.71 -6.52 7.00
C GLU A 59 -16.32 -5.19 6.33
N THR A 60 -16.94 -4.91 5.19
CA THR A 60 -16.72 -3.71 4.35
C THR A 60 -18.02 -2.98 4.01
N ASN A 61 -19.16 -3.47 4.50
CA ASN A 61 -20.47 -2.86 4.27
C ASN A 61 -20.55 -1.46 4.89
N VAL A 62 -20.73 -0.44 4.04
CA VAL A 62 -20.72 0.98 4.42
C VAL A 62 -21.72 1.26 5.54
N ALA A 63 -22.92 0.70 5.43
CA ALA A 63 -23.96 0.89 6.42
C ALA A 63 -23.60 0.22 7.75
N VAL A 64 -22.94 -0.93 7.77
CA VAL A 64 -22.47 -1.57 9.03
C VAL A 64 -21.37 -0.75 9.70
N LEU A 65 -20.52 -0.08 8.92
CA LEU A 65 -19.35 0.67 9.37
C LEU A 65 -19.67 2.09 9.88
N GLU A 66 -20.78 2.69 9.45
CA GLU A 66 -21.24 4.04 9.82
C GLU A 66 -21.04 4.48 11.30
N PRO A 67 -21.32 3.67 12.34
CA PRO A 67 -21.17 4.12 13.72
C PRO A 67 -19.72 4.15 14.24
N PHE A 68 -18.75 3.66 13.48
CA PHE A 68 -17.35 3.55 13.87
C PHE A 68 -16.57 4.78 13.45
N THR A 69 -16.98 5.99 13.86
CA THR A 69 -16.19 7.21 13.57
C THR A 69 -14.86 7.19 14.32
N LEU A 70 -13.83 7.86 13.78
CA LEU A 70 -12.52 7.93 14.43
C LEU A 70 -12.64 8.50 15.86
N ARG A 71 -13.46 9.55 16.00
CA ARG A 71 -13.84 10.14 17.28
C ARG A 71 -14.43 9.12 18.25
N ALA A 72 -15.32 8.24 17.79
CA ALA A 72 -15.89 7.18 18.63
C ALA A 72 -14.84 6.14 19.04
N VAL A 73 -13.97 5.72 18.12
CA VAL A 73 -12.88 4.76 18.41
C VAL A 73 -11.92 5.33 19.46
N LEU A 74 -11.41 6.54 19.27
CA LEU A 74 -10.50 7.18 20.24
C LEU A 74 -11.17 7.44 21.60
N HIS A 75 -12.45 7.87 21.59
CA HIS A 75 -13.23 8.01 22.81
C HIS A 75 -13.29 6.69 23.58
N HIS A 76 -13.66 5.60 22.90
CA HIS A 76 -13.84 4.30 23.53
C HIS A 76 -12.52 3.66 23.95
N ALA A 77 -11.44 3.84 23.18
CA ALA A 77 -10.10 3.38 23.56
C ALA A 77 -9.68 3.96 24.92
N ALA A 78 -9.81 5.28 25.09
CA ALA A 78 -9.49 5.95 26.36
C ALA A 78 -10.48 5.58 27.48
N LYS A 79 -11.79 5.52 27.18
CA LYS A 79 -12.84 5.22 28.16
C LYS A 79 -12.69 3.82 28.74
N ASN A 80 -12.49 2.82 27.88
CA ASN A 80 -12.43 1.41 28.26
C ASN A 80 -11.15 1.10 29.07
N ALA A 81 -10.05 1.80 28.77
CA ALA A 81 -8.82 1.76 29.57
C ALA A 81 -8.90 2.54 30.90
N GLY A 82 -9.98 3.31 31.13
CA GLY A 82 -10.18 4.10 32.35
C GLY A 82 -9.47 5.46 32.37
N TYR A 83 -8.95 5.92 31.23
CA TYR A 83 -8.28 7.21 31.08
C TYR A 83 -9.27 8.38 31.00
N ARG A 84 -8.76 9.62 30.95
CA ARG A 84 -9.60 10.77 30.58
C ARG A 84 -9.96 10.61 29.10
N VAL A 85 -11.24 10.80 28.82
CA VAL A 85 -11.79 10.79 27.46
C VAL A 85 -11.63 12.18 26.86
N ASP A 86 -10.84 12.28 25.81
CA ASP A 86 -10.61 13.48 25.03
C ASP A 86 -10.13 13.05 23.63
N ALA A 87 -11.08 12.85 22.70
CA ALA A 87 -10.77 12.25 21.40
C ALA A 87 -10.01 13.22 20.49
N ASP A 88 -10.36 14.52 20.54
CA ASP A 88 -9.64 15.56 19.79
C ASP A 88 -8.20 15.67 20.28
N ASP A 89 -7.96 15.76 21.59
CA ASP A 89 -6.59 15.83 22.14
C ASP A 89 -5.77 14.58 21.77
N ALA A 90 -6.36 13.39 21.80
CA ALA A 90 -5.67 12.15 21.40
C ALA A 90 -5.32 12.13 19.91
N TYR A 91 -6.25 12.55 19.05
CA TYR A 91 -6.03 12.66 17.61
C TYR A 91 -4.98 13.72 17.27
N GLN A 92 -5.16 14.94 17.78
CA GLN A 92 -4.29 16.08 17.53
C GLN A 92 -2.85 15.76 17.92
N ARG A 93 -2.63 15.12 19.07
CA ARG A 93 -1.30 14.71 19.52
C ARG A 93 -0.66 13.62 18.67
N LEU A 94 -1.46 12.74 18.06
CA LEU A 94 -0.96 11.76 17.10
C LEU A 94 -0.52 12.46 15.81
N ILE A 95 -1.34 13.37 15.29
CA ILE A 95 -0.97 14.11 14.07
C ILE A 95 0.20 15.08 14.32
N ASP A 96 0.32 15.66 15.51
CA ASP A 96 1.44 16.55 15.86
C ASP A 96 2.81 15.87 15.78
N THR A 97 2.88 14.53 15.78
CA THR A 97 4.16 13.80 15.65
C THR A 97 4.79 13.94 14.26
N TYR A 98 4.06 14.41 13.26
CA TYR A 98 4.58 14.72 11.92
C TYR A 98 5.25 16.09 11.83
N ALA A 99 5.04 16.95 12.84
CA ALA A 99 5.66 18.26 12.92
C ALA A 99 7.04 18.17 13.59
N THR A 100 7.91 19.12 13.25
CA THR A 100 9.11 19.40 14.04
C THR A 100 8.73 19.93 15.43
N ALA A 101 9.61 19.79 16.43
CA ALA A 101 9.41 20.32 17.77
C ALA A 101 9.23 21.85 17.78
N ALA A 102 9.80 22.54 16.79
CA ALA A 102 9.60 23.98 16.61
C ALA A 102 8.22 24.35 16.06
N GLN A 103 7.60 23.47 15.28
CA GLN A 103 6.28 23.68 14.65
C GLN A 103 5.13 23.01 15.42
N GLY A 104 5.44 22.05 16.29
CA GLY A 104 4.48 21.29 17.08
C GLY A 104 3.59 22.15 17.97
N ARG A 105 2.32 21.78 18.06
CA ARG A 105 1.30 22.47 18.87
C ARG A 105 1.20 21.93 20.28
N PHE A 106 1.67 20.70 20.52
CA PHE A 106 1.51 20.00 21.80
C PHE A 106 2.84 19.53 22.37
N ASP A 107 2.95 19.52 23.70
CA ASP A 107 4.04 18.79 24.36
C ASP A 107 3.90 17.30 24.04
N GLY A 108 4.92 16.67 23.46
CA GLY A 108 4.85 15.29 22.98
C GLY A 108 6.12 14.88 22.25
N GLN A 109 6.03 13.77 21.53
CA GLN A 109 7.04 13.35 20.57
C GLN A 109 6.85 14.12 19.27
N HIS A 110 7.95 14.66 18.73
CA HIS A 110 8.02 15.30 17.41
C HIS A 110 9.01 14.56 16.52
N CYS A 111 8.90 14.72 15.20
CA CYS A 111 9.67 13.89 14.27
C CYS A 111 11.19 14.16 14.29
N ASP A 112 11.63 15.30 14.82
CA ASP A 112 13.04 15.72 14.95
C ASP A 112 13.57 15.67 16.40
N ASP A 113 12.82 15.06 17.32
CA ASP A 113 13.24 14.89 18.72
C ASP A 113 14.50 14.03 18.90
N GLU A 114 14.82 13.23 17.89
CA GLU A 114 16.01 12.40 17.79
C GLU A 114 16.68 12.67 16.44
N GLN A 115 18.01 12.56 16.43
CA GLN A 115 18.80 12.69 15.20
C GLN A 115 19.15 11.30 14.69
N PRO A 116 19.11 11.08 13.36
CA PRO A 116 19.48 9.80 12.77
C PRO A 116 20.93 9.43 13.07
N ASP A 117 21.22 8.14 13.13
CA ASP A 117 22.61 7.69 13.23
C ASP A 117 23.40 8.19 12.01
N PRO A 118 24.58 8.81 12.22
CA PRO A 118 25.35 9.38 11.12
C PRO A 118 25.62 8.40 9.97
N SER A 119 25.73 7.10 10.24
CA SER A 119 25.96 6.07 9.22
C SER A 119 24.86 5.97 8.16
N PHE A 120 23.62 6.34 8.48
CA PHE A 120 22.52 6.41 7.50
C PHE A 120 22.50 7.75 6.75
N THR A 121 23.20 8.76 7.27
CA THR A 121 23.16 10.15 6.80
C THR A 121 24.45 10.61 6.13
N ASP A 122 25.49 9.77 6.12
CA ASP A 122 26.82 10.15 5.64
C ASP A 122 26.87 10.07 4.10
N PRO A 123 26.93 11.21 3.40
CA PRO A 123 27.00 11.23 1.93
C PRO A 123 28.34 10.69 1.40
N ASN A 124 29.31 10.38 2.27
CA ASN A 124 30.61 9.83 1.87
C ASN A 124 30.68 8.29 1.95
N LEU A 125 29.62 7.61 2.42
CA LEU A 125 29.53 6.16 2.41
C LEU A 125 28.91 5.67 1.10
N PRO A 126 29.27 4.47 0.60
CA PRO A 126 28.67 3.90 -0.61
C PRO A 126 27.17 3.59 -0.37
N CYS A 127 26.33 4.58 -0.62
CA CYS A 127 24.87 4.57 -0.70
C CYS A 127 24.11 4.00 0.50
N GLY A 128 24.07 4.76 1.59
CA GLY A 128 23.04 4.62 2.64
C GLY A 128 21.81 5.48 2.36
N LEU A 129 20.78 5.31 3.20
CA LEU A 129 19.42 5.90 3.14
C LEU A 129 19.27 7.38 2.73
N LEU A 130 20.33 8.19 2.85
CA LEU A 130 20.29 9.64 2.62
C LEU A 130 21.39 10.15 1.68
N GLY A 131 22.05 9.25 0.93
CA GLY A 131 23.40 9.55 0.44
C GLY A 131 23.77 9.15 -0.98
N CYS A 132 22.83 8.78 -1.84
CA CYS A 132 23.13 8.79 -3.27
C CYS A 132 21.97 9.48 -4.00
N ASP A 133 22.23 10.71 -4.48
CA ASP A 133 21.69 11.14 -5.75
C ASP A 133 22.17 10.09 -6.76
N GLN A 134 21.43 8.98 -6.90
CA GLN A 134 21.77 7.93 -7.83
C GLN A 134 21.36 8.44 -9.21
N GLU A 135 22.32 8.60 -10.11
CA GLU A 135 22.01 8.71 -11.52
C GLU A 135 22.11 7.31 -12.13
N PHE A 136 21.10 6.95 -12.91
CA PHE A 136 21.06 5.67 -13.62
C PHE A 136 21.79 5.80 -14.94
N PHE A 137 22.64 4.82 -15.24
CA PHE A 137 23.42 4.75 -16.46
C PHE A 137 23.22 3.40 -17.16
N CYS A 138 23.15 3.40 -18.48
CA CYS A 138 23.09 2.15 -19.27
C CYS A 138 24.14 2.15 -20.35
N ALA A 139 24.75 0.99 -20.62
CA ALA A 139 25.78 0.86 -21.62
C ALA A 139 25.27 1.18 -23.02
N ALA A 140 25.90 2.14 -23.70
CA ALA A 140 25.63 2.42 -25.10
C ALA A 140 25.90 1.14 -25.90
N HIS A 141 24.87 0.64 -26.57
CA HIS A 141 24.87 -0.59 -27.38
C HIS A 141 24.85 -1.93 -26.63
N GLU A 142 24.66 -1.97 -25.30
CA GLU A 142 24.53 -3.21 -24.53
C GLU A 142 23.42 -3.12 -23.46
N PRO A 143 22.64 -4.19 -23.20
CA PRO A 143 21.49 -4.17 -22.29
C PRO A 143 21.89 -4.17 -20.79
N ALA A 144 23.03 -3.59 -20.44
CA ALA A 144 23.56 -3.54 -19.09
C ALA A 144 23.37 -2.15 -18.49
N CYS A 145 22.51 -2.03 -17.48
CA CYS A 145 22.31 -0.81 -16.70
C CYS A 145 22.91 -0.94 -15.30
N PHE A 146 23.38 0.18 -14.76
CA PHE A 146 24.00 0.31 -13.46
C PHE A 146 23.79 1.71 -12.91
N SER A 147 23.88 1.89 -11.61
CA SER A 147 23.80 3.21 -10.99
C SER A 147 25.17 3.68 -10.50
N CYS A 148 25.34 5.00 -10.51
CA CYS A 148 26.48 5.68 -9.89
C CYS A 148 25.97 6.81 -8.99
N ALA A 149 26.85 7.33 -8.13
CA ALA A 149 26.59 8.61 -7.49
C ALA A 149 26.52 9.73 -8.54
N ALA A 150 25.80 10.82 -8.26
CA ALA A 150 25.60 11.96 -9.16
C ALA A 150 26.90 12.70 -9.55
N ASP A 151 28.01 12.46 -8.85
CA ASP A 151 29.33 12.94 -9.26
C ASP A 151 30.05 11.98 -10.24
N GLY A 152 29.35 10.94 -10.70
CA GLY A 152 29.83 9.88 -11.58
C GLY A 152 30.71 8.84 -10.89
N HIS A 153 30.95 8.94 -9.57
CA HIS A 153 31.79 7.99 -8.84
C HIS A 153 30.99 6.84 -8.21
N ALA A 154 31.71 5.87 -7.64
CA ALA A 154 31.15 4.74 -6.89
C ALA A 154 30.13 3.89 -7.68
N CYS A 155 30.32 3.80 -9.00
CA CYS A 155 29.50 2.97 -9.88
C CYS A 155 29.62 1.47 -9.50
N GLN A 156 28.50 0.76 -9.54
CA GLN A 156 28.46 -0.66 -9.18
C GLN A 156 29.36 -1.53 -10.10
N PRO A 157 30.07 -2.54 -9.58
CA PRO A 157 30.89 -3.46 -10.38
C PRO A 157 30.09 -4.62 -11.01
N SER A 158 28.76 -4.56 -11.07
CA SER A 158 27.89 -5.62 -11.62
C SER A 158 27.73 -5.58 -13.14
N THR A 159 28.38 -4.65 -13.83
CA THR A 159 28.25 -4.55 -15.28
C THR A 159 28.85 -5.79 -15.94
N GLY A 160 28.05 -6.57 -16.66
CA GLY A 160 28.50 -7.62 -17.59
C GLY A 160 29.35 -7.09 -18.75
N LEU A 161 29.83 -5.85 -18.65
CA LEU A 161 30.70 -5.17 -19.59
C LEU A 161 32.13 -5.70 -19.45
N ASP A 162 32.72 -6.05 -20.59
CA ASP A 162 34.12 -6.49 -20.65
C ASP A 162 35.07 -5.40 -20.13
N PRO A 163 36.28 -5.73 -19.62
CA PRO A 163 37.22 -4.72 -19.13
C PRO A 163 37.60 -3.68 -20.20
N GLY A 164 37.23 -2.40 -20.00
CA GLY A 164 37.44 -1.32 -20.97
C GLY A 164 36.70 -0.04 -20.61
N VAL A 165 36.89 1.00 -21.43
CA VAL A 165 36.04 2.21 -21.37
C VAL A 165 34.85 1.98 -22.29
N HIS A 166 33.65 2.13 -21.74
CA HIS A 166 32.37 1.97 -22.42
C HIS A 166 31.67 3.31 -22.53
N GLU A 167 30.98 3.56 -23.64
CA GLU A 167 30.03 4.67 -23.69
C GLU A 167 28.78 4.26 -22.92
N VAL A 168 28.20 5.15 -22.13
CA VAL A 168 27.02 4.89 -21.31
C VAL A 168 26.09 6.10 -21.33
N CYS A 169 24.79 5.86 -21.30
CA CYS A 169 23.77 6.89 -21.34
C CYS A 169 23.27 7.18 -19.93
N GLY A 170 23.32 8.46 -19.51
CA GLY A 170 22.84 8.95 -18.22
C GLY A 170 21.67 9.92 -18.35
N PHE A 171 20.90 10.07 -17.28
CA PHE A 171 19.78 11.02 -17.20
C PHE A 171 20.20 12.26 -16.41
N GLY A 172 20.66 13.29 -17.14
CA GLY A 172 21.03 14.57 -16.54
C GLY A 172 19.82 15.52 -16.43
N PRO A 173 19.96 16.62 -15.67
CA PRO A 173 18.89 17.61 -15.49
C PRO A 173 18.47 18.34 -16.78
N ASP A 174 19.29 18.28 -17.84
CA ASP A 174 19.04 18.89 -19.15
C ASP A 174 18.62 17.87 -20.24
N GLY A 175 18.43 16.58 -19.89
CA GLY A 175 18.03 15.51 -20.82
C GLY A 175 19.01 14.32 -20.84
N LEU A 176 18.93 13.49 -21.90
CA LEU A 176 19.84 12.36 -22.10
C LEU A 176 21.27 12.84 -22.35
N GLU A 177 22.22 12.26 -21.63
CA GLU A 177 23.65 12.52 -21.78
C GLU A 177 24.40 11.25 -22.15
N LEU A 178 25.41 11.38 -23.02
CA LEU A 178 26.35 10.31 -23.35
C LEU A 178 27.63 10.53 -22.53
N CYS A 179 27.98 9.54 -21.72
CA CYS A 179 29.10 9.54 -20.81
C CYS A 179 30.07 8.38 -21.12
N SER A 180 31.23 8.38 -20.47
CA SER A 180 32.24 7.31 -20.55
C SER A 180 32.39 6.61 -19.19
N PHE A 181 32.21 5.29 -19.16
CA PHE A 181 32.38 4.43 -18.00
C PHE A 181 33.66 3.59 -18.08
N ASP A 182 34.53 3.65 -17.08
CA ASP A 182 35.82 2.94 -17.07
C ASP A 182 35.83 1.62 -16.28
N GLY A 183 34.65 1.16 -15.83
CA GLY A 183 34.49 0.03 -14.92
C GLY A 183 34.40 0.41 -13.44
N ARG A 184 34.59 1.69 -13.09
CA ARG A 184 34.46 2.21 -11.71
C ARG A 184 33.85 3.61 -11.62
N GLN A 185 33.94 4.39 -12.68
CA GLN A 185 33.52 5.78 -12.72
C GLN A 185 32.92 6.15 -14.08
N VAL A 186 31.88 6.97 -14.06
CA VAL A 186 31.32 7.70 -15.20
C VAL A 186 31.97 9.09 -15.30
N THR A 187 32.45 9.44 -16.48
CA THR A 187 33.15 10.69 -16.79
C THR A 187 32.73 11.22 -18.16
N ASP A 188 33.11 12.46 -18.48
CA ASP A 188 32.97 13.03 -19.83
C ASP A 188 31.53 13.05 -20.39
N CYS A 189 30.52 13.24 -19.52
CA CYS A 189 29.13 13.38 -19.93
C CYS A 189 28.91 14.62 -20.80
N VAL A 190 28.26 14.42 -21.94
CA VAL A 190 27.85 15.48 -22.88
C VAL A 190 26.42 15.22 -23.34
N PRO A 191 25.63 16.26 -23.69
CA PRO A 191 24.29 16.07 -24.23
C PRO A 191 24.30 15.07 -25.40
N ALA A 192 23.45 14.05 -25.30
CA ALA A 192 23.40 12.99 -26.30
C ALA A 192 22.85 13.54 -27.63
N PRO A 193 23.51 13.28 -28.77
CA PRO A 193 22.88 13.47 -30.07
C PRO A 193 21.61 12.60 -30.17
N GLU A 194 20.54 13.08 -30.84
CA GLU A 194 19.35 12.26 -31.16
C GLU A 194 19.81 10.90 -31.74
N GLY A 195 19.31 9.78 -31.18
CA GLY A 195 19.70 8.43 -31.63
C GLY A 195 20.85 7.77 -30.87
N ALA A 196 21.69 8.52 -30.15
CA ALA A 196 22.94 7.97 -29.60
C ALA A 196 22.72 6.97 -28.44
N CYS A 197 21.60 7.08 -27.74
CA CYS A 197 21.22 6.20 -26.63
C CYS A 197 20.12 5.21 -27.01
N ASP A 198 19.60 5.29 -28.23
CA ASP A 198 18.45 4.49 -28.68
C ASP A 198 18.89 3.06 -29.04
N ASP A 199 20.14 2.88 -29.47
CA ASP A 199 20.74 1.57 -29.77
C ASP A 199 21.18 0.79 -28.51
N ALA A 200 21.09 1.40 -27.32
CA ALA A 200 21.62 0.91 -26.05
C ALA A 200 20.66 0.03 -25.24
N GLY A 201 19.38 -0.02 -25.60
CA GLY A 201 18.40 -0.81 -24.85
C GLY A 201 18.24 -0.33 -23.41
N CYS A 202 18.17 0.99 -23.19
CA CYS A 202 17.49 1.52 -22.01
C CYS A 202 16.01 1.10 -22.07
N ASP A 203 15.78 -0.10 -21.55
CA ASP A 203 14.64 -1.04 -21.62
C ASP A 203 14.65 -1.98 -22.85
N SER A 204 14.31 -3.25 -22.63
CA SER A 204 14.14 -4.23 -23.71
C SER A 204 12.89 -4.00 -24.57
N LEU A 205 11.95 -3.14 -24.18
CA LEU A 205 10.91 -2.61 -25.11
C LEU A 205 10.64 -1.08 -25.00
N GLY A 206 11.36 -0.35 -24.14
CA GLY A 206 11.30 1.12 -24.01
C GLY A 206 10.34 1.65 -22.91
N CYS A 207 10.52 2.91 -22.49
CA CYS A 207 9.61 3.63 -21.57
C CYS A 207 8.19 3.88 -22.14
N ASP A 208 7.98 3.52 -23.42
CA ASP A 208 6.72 3.63 -24.16
C ASP A 208 6.27 2.26 -24.70
N ALA A 209 6.65 1.16 -24.03
CA ALA A 209 6.18 -0.17 -24.39
C ALA A 209 4.65 -0.25 -24.20
N VAL A 210 3.95 -0.74 -25.22
CA VAL A 210 2.49 -0.86 -25.21
C VAL A 210 2.11 -2.33 -25.16
N THR A 211 1.36 -2.72 -24.13
CA THR A 211 0.74 -4.04 -24.06
C THR A 211 -0.56 -4.05 -24.86
N LEU A 212 -0.69 -5.04 -25.74
CA LEU A 212 -1.82 -5.26 -26.63
C LEU A 212 -2.41 -6.64 -26.34
N CYS A 213 -3.71 -6.71 -26.09
CA CYS A 213 -4.40 -7.97 -25.84
C CYS A 213 -5.54 -8.16 -26.84
N ASP A 214 -5.87 -9.39 -27.17
CA ASP A 214 -7.10 -9.70 -27.88
C ASP A 214 -8.34 -9.38 -27.02
N THR A 215 -9.52 -9.31 -27.62
CA THR A 215 -10.77 -8.97 -26.90
C THR A 215 -11.16 -9.99 -25.82
N SER A 216 -10.59 -11.20 -25.86
CA SER A 216 -10.78 -12.25 -24.86
C SER A 216 -9.79 -12.17 -23.69
N PHE A 217 -8.71 -11.39 -23.83
CA PHE A 217 -7.51 -11.43 -22.98
C PHE A 217 -6.86 -12.81 -22.87
N GLU A 218 -7.10 -13.69 -23.86
CA GLU A 218 -6.47 -15.01 -23.94
C GLU A 218 -5.09 -14.93 -24.59
N LEU A 219 -4.85 -13.90 -25.40
CA LEU A 219 -3.56 -13.57 -26.00
C LEU A 219 -3.18 -12.13 -25.66
N CYS A 220 -2.03 -11.96 -25.00
CA CYS A 220 -1.45 -10.64 -24.74
C CYS A 220 0.01 -10.60 -25.21
N ILE A 221 0.37 -9.49 -25.84
CA ILE A 221 1.69 -9.22 -26.37
C ILE A 221 2.15 -7.83 -25.92
N THR A 222 3.44 -7.64 -25.70
CA THR A 222 4.02 -6.32 -25.43
C THR A 222 4.89 -5.92 -26.60
N CYS A 223 4.68 -4.72 -27.10
CA CYS A 223 5.37 -4.16 -28.26
C CYS A 223 6.11 -2.88 -27.93
N THR A 224 7.12 -2.54 -28.72
CA THR A 224 7.69 -1.18 -28.78
C THR A 224 6.62 -0.16 -29.16
N ALA A 225 6.86 1.13 -28.85
CA ALA A 225 5.96 2.23 -29.25
C ALA A 225 5.66 2.27 -30.75
N GLU A 226 6.64 1.82 -31.55
CA GLU A 226 6.58 1.74 -33.02
C GLU A 226 5.88 0.46 -33.53
N LEU A 227 5.49 -0.46 -32.64
CA LEU A 227 4.84 -1.75 -32.92
C LEU A 227 5.64 -2.73 -33.80
N ASP A 228 6.91 -2.45 -33.99
CA ASP A 228 7.78 -3.18 -34.92
C ASP A 228 8.57 -4.31 -34.23
N GLN A 229 8.51 -4.40 -32.90
CA GLN A 229 9.06 -5.49 -32.11
C GLN A 229 8.11 -5.85 -30.98
N CYS A 230 7.53 -7.05 -31.06
CA CYS A 230 6.54 -7.54 -30.12
C CYS A 230 6.91 -8.91 -29.55
N ARG A 231 6.62 -9.12 -28.27
CA ARG A 231 6.78 -10.40 -27.57
C ARG A 231 5.45 -10.88 -27.03
N VAL A 232 5.15 -12.17 -27.16
CA VAL A 232 3.98 -12.80 -26.54
C VAL A 232 4.24 -12.97 -25.05
N ASP A 233 3.40 -12.37 -24.21
CA ASP A 233 3.48 -12.50 -22.76
C ASP A 233 2.51 -13.59 -22.24
N GLN A 234 1.39 -13.82 -22.94
CA GLN A 234 0.41 -14.84 -22.60
C GLN A 234 -0.30 -15.38 -23.86
N GLY A 235 -0.50 -16.69 -23.96
CA GLY A 235 -1.20 -17.36 -25.08
C GLY A 235 -0.31 -18.30 -25.93
N VAL A 236 -0.90 -19.05 -26.86
CA VAL A 236 -0.17 -19.92 -27.82
C VAL A 236 -0.60 -19.56 -29.25
N THR A 237 0.37 -19.22 -30.09
CA THR A 237 0.17 -18.64 -31.43
C THR A 237 0.14 -19.70 -32.54
N ASP A 238 -0.53 -20.83 -32.33
CA ASP A 238 -0.48 -21.96 -33.29
C ASP A 238 -1.27 -21.71 -34.60
N GLU A 239 -1.97 -20.58 -34.73
CA GLU A 239 -2.75 -20.17 -35.91
C GLU A 239 -2.14 -18.90 -36.56
N PRO A 240 -2.17 -18.76 -37.90
CA PRO A 240 -1.56 -17.61 -38.57
C PRO A 240 -2.46 -16.36 -38.51
N VAL A 241 -1.89 -15.29 -37.94
CA VAL A 241 -2.41 -13.92 -37.79
C VAL A 241 -3.55 -13.79 -36.78
N GLU A 242 -3.21 -13.37 -35.56
CA GLU A 242 -4.15 -13.06 -34.48
C GLU A 242 -4.42 -11.54 -34.42
N THR A 243 -5.62 -11.16 -33.98
CA THR A 243 -6.03 -9.75 -33.86
C THR A 243 -5.91 -9.30 -32.41
N VAL A 244 -5.18 -8.21 -32.17
CA VAL A 244 -4.94 -7.63 -30.85
C VAL A 244 -5.42 -6.18 -30.81
N CYS A 245 -5.86 -5.69 -29.65
CA CYS A 245 -6.34 -4.33 -29.48
C CYS A 245 -5.21 -3.40 -29.02
N ARG A 246 -4.99 -2.31 -29.78
CA ARG A 246 -4.22 -1.13 -29.36
C ARG A 246 -5.19 0.01 -29.19
N ASP A 247 -5.38 0.47 -27.97
CA ASP A 247 -6.40 1.47 -27.69
C ASP A 247 -7.77 1.01 -28.26
N VAL A 248 -8.41 1.84 -29.07
CA VAL A 248 -9.67 1.54 -29.77
C VAL A 248 -9.50 0.79 -31.10
N ASP A 249 -8.27 0.54 -31.54
CA ASP A 249 -7.97 -0.06 -32.84
C ASP A 249 -7.69 -1.56 -32.74
N ALA A 250 -8.29 -2.34 -33.63
CA ALA A 250 -7.93 -3.74 -33.85
C ALA A 250 -6.74 -3.82 -34.82
N CYS A 251 -5.63 -4.38 -34.34
CA CYS A 251 -4.40 -4.55 -35.09
C CYS A 251 -4.13 -6.03 -35.39
N GLN A 252 -3.47 -6.30 -36.52
CA GLN A 252 -3.01 -7.65 -36.90
C GLN A 252 -1.62 -7.90 -36.33
N PHE A 253 -1.48 -8.96 -35.53
CA PHE A 253 -0.19 -9.46 -35.07
C PHE A 253 0.34 -10.52 -36.03
N ASP A 254 1.47 -10.23 -36.68
CA ASP A 254 2.23 -11.20 -37.45
C ASP A 254 3.23 -11.89 -36.53
N VAL A 255 2.88 -13.11 -36.13
CA VAL A 255 3.66 -13.95 -35.21
C VAL A 255 5.04 -14.28 -35.77
N ASP A 256 5.15 -14.53 -37.08
CA ASP A 256 6.41 -14.90 -37.72
C ASP A 256 7.35 -13.70 -37.83
N ALA A 257 6.79 -12.50 -38.01
CA ALA A 257 7.54 -11.26 -38.09
C ALA A 257 7.78 -10.59 -36.72
N GLY A 258 6.99 -10.92 -35.70
CA GLY A 258 7.02 -10.25 -34.40
C GLY A 258 6.56 -8.79 -34.46
N THR A 259 5.67 -8.45 -35.40
CA THR A 259 5.24 -7.06 -35.68
C THR A 259 3.73 -6.93 -35.61
N VAL A 260 3.23 -5.78 -35.18
CA VAL A 260 1.81 -5.43 -35.25
C VAL A 260 1.58 -4.41 -36.36
N SER A 261 0.56 -4.66 -37.18
CA SER A 261 0.25 -3.81 -38.34
C SER A 261 -1.24 -3.75 -38.64
N GLY A 262 -1.67 -2.83 -39.50
CA GLY A 262 -3.06 -2.77 -39.95
C GLY A 262 -4.07 -2.48 -38.86
N CYS A 263 -3.69 -1.65 -37.87
CA CYS A 263 -4.60 -1.12 -36.85
C CYS A 263 -5.71 -0.30 -37.52
N GLU A 264 -6.95 -0.73 -37.36
CA GLU A 264 -8.15 0.01 -37.77
C GLU A 264 -9.12 0.11 -36.59
N PRO A 265 -9.86 1.22 -36.45
CA PRO A 265 -10.84 1.38 -35.37
C PRO A 265 -11.83 0.23 -35.33
N ASP A 266 -11.95 -0.43 -34.18
CA ASP A 266 -12.85 -1.55 -33.99
C ASP A 266 -13.72 -1.36 -32.73
N PRO A 267 -15.06 -1.36 -32.88
CA PRO A 267 -15.98 -1.17 -31.76
C PRO A 267 -15.82 -2.20 -30.63
N ALA A 268 -15.29 -3.39 -30.91
CA ALA A 268 -15.04 -4.40 -29.89
C ALA A 268 -13.81 -4.06 -29.04
N CYS A 269 -12.75 -3.48 -29.62
CA CYS A 269 -11.59 -2.99 -28.87
C CYS A 269 -11.96 -1.75 -28.03
N GLU A 270 -12.70 -0.81 -28.62
CA GLU A 270 -13.21 0.37 -27.90
C GLU A 270 -14.10 -0.03 -26.71
N GLN A 271 -15.03 -0.98 -26.91
CA GLN A 271 -15.90 -1.46 -25.84
C GLN A 271 -15.14 -2.26 -24.76
N ALA A 272 -14.11 -3.00 -25.14
CA ALA A 272 -13.29 -3.78 -24.21
C ALA A 272 -12.39 -2.90 -23.34
N GLN A 273 -11.87 -1.79 -23.87
CA GLN A 273 -10.94 -0.94 -23.15
C GLN A 273 -11.58 0.24 -22.42
N CYS A 274 -12.58 0.88 -23.02
CA CYS A 274 -13.15 2.13 -22.49
C CYS A 274 -14.59 1.98 -21.98
N GLY A 275 -15.11 0.74 -21.96
CA GLY A 275 -16.46 0.45 -21.52
C GLY A 275 -17.52 1.04 -22.47
N ALA A 276 -18.75 1.23 -21.98
CA ALA A 276 -19.87 1.65 -22.82
C ALA A 276 -19.85 3.14 -23.23
N LEU A 277 -19.02 3.97 -22.58
CA LEU A 277 -18.99 5.43 -22.77
C LEU A 277 -17.91 5.95 -23.72
N GLY A 278 -16.98 5.10 -24.14
CA GLY A 278 -15.83 5.51 -24.98
C GLY A 278 -14.70 6.17 -24.19
N CYS A 279 -13.56 6.36 -24.85
CA CYS A 279 -12.30 6.78 -24.22
C CYS A 279 -12.18 8.30 -23.99
N ASP A 280 -12.94 9.10 -24.75
CA ASP A 280 -12.90 10.56 -24.66
C ASP A 280 -14.12 11.08 -23.89
N GLN A 281 -13.99 11.19 -22.57
CA GLN A 281 -15.07 11.64 -21.69
C GLN A 281 -14.88 13.11 -21.29
N GLN A 282 -15.93 13.91 -21.41
CA GLN A 282 -16.00 15.31 -20.97
C GLN A 282 -16.73 15.42 -19.64
N PHE A 283 -16.17 16.23 -18.72
CA PHE A 283 -16.69 16.35 -17.36
C PHE A 283 -17.57 17.60 -17.18
N PHE A 284 -18.77 17.38 -16.63
CA PHE A 284 -19.77 18.42 -16.40
C PHE A 284 -20.21 18.44 -14.95
N CYS A 285 -20.41 19.62 -14.36
CA CYS A 285 -21.08 19.77 -13.06
C CYS A 285 -22.17 20.82 -13.10
N THR A 286 -23.22 20.69 -12.29
CA THR A 286 -24.18 21.79 -12.08
C THR A 286 -23.48 23.03 -11.53
N THR A 287 -24.01 24.23 -11.82
CA THR A 287 -23.39 25.50 -11.38
C THR A 287 -23.32 25.67 -9.85
N ASP A 288 -24.09 24.88 -9.10
CA ASP A 288 -24.03 24.79 -7.64
C ASP A 288 -23.17 23.62 -7.14
N PHE A 289 -22.51 22.90 -8.05
CA PHE A 289 -21.63 21.75 -7.81
C PHE A 289 -22.28 20.59 -7.06
N ASN A 290 -23.62 20.53 -7.02
CA ASN A 290 -24.34 19.46 -6.35
C ASN A 290 -24.30 18.13 -7.13
N PHE A 291 -24.10 18.18 -8.45
CA PHE A 291 -24.02 17.00 -9.30
C PHE A 291 -22.92 17.18 -10.32
N CYS A 292 -22.05 16.18 -10.47
CA CYS A 292 -21.03 16.12 -11.51
C CYS A 292 -21.13 14.77 -12.23
N PHE A 293 -20.91 14.75 -13.55
CA PHE A 293 -21.06 13.57 -14.39
C PHE A 293 -20.18 13.66 -15.64
N ALA A 294 -19.85 12.49 -16.18
CA ALA A 294 -19.06 12.34 -17.40
C ALA A 294 -19.99 12.09 -18.59
N CYS A 295 -19.68 12.73 -19.72
CA CYS A 295 -20.34 12.49 -20.99
C CYS A 295 -19.33 12.04 -22.03
N SER A 296 -19.75 11.23 -22.99
CA SER A 296 -19.00 10.97 -24.21
C SER A 296 -18.63 12.27 -24.93
N GLU A 297 -17.57 12.25 -25.73
CA GLU A 297 -17.08 13.42 -26.48
C GLU A 297 -18.17 14.07 -27.36
N ASP A 298 -19.05 13.26 -27.93
CA ASP A 298 -20.18 13.70 -28.76
C ASP A 298 -21.36 14.26 -27.96
N LEU A 299 -21.28 14.21 -26.62
CA LEU A 299 -22.27 14.68 -25.65
C LEU A 299 -23.62 13.96 -25.74
N LEU A 300 -23.67 12.81 -26.41
CA LEU A 300 -24.88 12.02 -26.61
C LEU A 300 -25.12 10.96 -25.52
N GLN A 301 -24.09 10.55 -24.80
CA GLN A 301 -24.19 9.60 -23.69
C GLN A 301 -23.51 10.16 -22.44
N CYS A 302 -24.31 10.50 -21.44
CA CYS A 302 -23.81 10.93 -20.13
C CYS A 302 -24.16 9.87 -19.07
N GLU A 303 -23.15 9.32 -18.40
CA GLU A 303 -23.38 8.44 -17.25
C GLU A 303 -23.58 9.29 -16.00
N LEU A 304 -24.81 9.24 -15.51
CA LEU A 304 -25.22 9.84 -14.25
C LEU A 304 -25.26 8.74 -13.22
N ASP A 305 -24.29 8.74 -12.31
CA ASP A 305 -24.14 7.74 -11.26
C ASP A 305 -25.34 7.79 -10.28
N GLY A 306 -26.39 7.05 -10.60
CA GLY A 306 -27.54 6.77 -9.74
C GLY A 306 -28.45 7.95 -9.35
N GLN A 307 -28.20 9.19 -9.78
CA GLN A 307 -29.07 10.33 -9.48
C GLN A 307 -29.40 11.18 -10.71
N ALA A 308 -30.69 11.46 -10.91
CA ALA A 308 -31.17 12.30 -12.01
C ALA A 308 -30.83 13.77 -11.74
N VAL A 309 -29.93 14.35 -12.53
CA VAL A 309 -29.78 15.81 -12.59
C VAL A 309 -31.12 16.41 -13.03
N PRO A 310 -31.64 17.43 -12.32
CA PRO A 310 -32.89 18.08 -12.70
C PRO A 310 -32.81 18.58 -14.15
N SER A 311 -33.69 18.12 -15.03
CA SER A 311 -33.74 18.53 -16.43
C SER A 311 -34.79 19.65 -16.59
N PRO A 312 -34.45 20.83 -17.16
CA PRO A 312 -33.12 21.28 -17.56
C PRO A 312 -32.31 21.89 -16.40
N SER A 313 -30.99 21.74 -16.42
CA SER A 313 -30.04 22.40 -15.49
C SER A 313 -28.90 23.05 -16.25
N GLN A 314 -28.35 24.13 -15.70
CA GLN A 314 -27.07 24.67 -16.19
C GLN A 314 -25.93 23.85 -15.60
N VAL A 315 -25.02 23.44 -16.48
CA VAL A 315 -23.83 22.69 -16.13
C VAL A 315 -22.59 23.36 -16.71
N CYS A 316 -21.51 23.34 -15.96
CA CYS A 316 -20.20 23.83 -16.35
C CYS A 316 -19.43 22.71 -17.04
N ASN A 317 -19.03 22.96 -18.29
CA ASN A 317 -18.02 22.16 -18.97
C ASN A 317 -16.64 22.63 -18.50
N PHE A 318 -15.95 21.82 -17.71
CA PHE A 318 -14.65 22.20 -17.16
C PHE A 318 -13.52 22.07 -18.18
N SER A 319 -13.73 21.30 -19.25
CA SER A 319 -12.76 21.15 -20.33
C SER A 319 -12.75 22.37 -21.25
N THR A 320 -13.90 23.04 -21.44
CA THR A 320 -14.01 24.20 -22.36
C THR A 320 -14.28 25.53 -21.65
N ASN A 321 -14.49 25.54 -20.33
CA ASN A 321 -14.87 26.73 -19.55
C ASN A 321 -16.17 27.39 -20.06
N GLU A 322 -17.15 26.56 -20.40
CA GLU A 322 -18.45 27.01 -20.90
C GLU A 322 -19.58 26.59 -19.96
N VAL A 323 -20.64 27.39 -19.91
CA VAL A 323 -21.91 27.03 -19.29
C VAL A 323 -22.80 26.41 -20.36
N CYS A 324 -23.17 25.16 -20.17
CA CYS A 324 -24.01 24.38 -21.06
C CYS A 324 -25.38 24.07 -20.44
N GLU A 325 -26.39 23.83 -21.27
CA GLU A 325 -27.70 23.36 -20.81
C GLU A 325 -27.75 21.84 -20.82
N PHE A 326 -27.90 21.21 -19.65
CA PHE A 326 -28.13 19.78 -19.56
C PHE A 326 -29.63 19.48 -19.58
N SER A 327 -30.07 18.66 -20.53
CA SER A 327 -31.47 18.25 -20.65
C SER A 327 -31.55 16.77 -21.04
N ASP A 328 -32.37 16.04 -20.29
CA ASP A 328 -32.78 14.66 -20.58
C ASP A 328 -31.60 13.70 -20.86
N GLY A 329 -30.49 13.82 -20.12
CA GLY A 329 -29.33 12.94 -20.26
C GLY A 329 -28.30 13.40 -21.29
N THR A 330 -28.48 14.59 -21.89
CA THR A 330 -27.59 15.12 -22.92
C THR A 330 -27.21 16.56 -22.62
N VAL A 331 -26.00 16.96 -23.04
CA VAL A 331 -25.54 18.34 -22.96
C VAL A 331 -25.91 19.06 -24.26
N GLY A 332 -26.72 20.10 -24.13
CA GLY A 332 -27.17 20.98 -25.19
C GLY A 332 -26.20 22.14 -25.43
N SER A 333 -26.73 23.30 -25.83
CA SER A 333 -25.91 24.44 -26.23
C SER A 333 -25.05 24.98 -25.07
N CYS A 334 -23.75 25.15 -25.35
CA CYS A 334 -22.77 25.78 -24.49
C CYS A 334 -22.54 27.25 -24.87
N ALA A 335 -22.27 28.08 -23.88
CA ALA A 335 -21.82 29.46 -24.07
C ALA A 335 -20.68 29.78 -23.10
N THR A 336 -19.75 30.64 -23.52
CA THR A 336 -18.64 31.09 -22.67
C THR A 336 -19.13 31.66 -21.35
N ASP A 337 -18.52 31.27 -20.24
CA ASP A 337 -18.88 31.74 -18.90
C ASP A 337 -18.50 33.22 -18.68
N THR A 338 -19.34 34.13 -19.15
CA THR A 338 -19.11 35.58 -18.99
C THR A 338 -19.46 36.10 -17.60
N GLU A 339 -20.19 35.32 -16.81
CA GLU A 339 -20.70 35.74 -15.49
C GLU A 339 -19.88 35.15 -14.33
N GLY A 340 -18.90 34.29 -14.61
CA GLY A 340 -18.04 33.65 -13.60
C GLY A 340 -18.79 32.62 -12.76
N LEU A 341 -19.79 31.95 -13.35
CA LEU A 341 -20.63 30.95 -12.70
C LEU A 341 -19.86 29.64 -12.44
N CYS A 342 -18.89 29.28 -13.28
CA CYS A 342 -18.13 28.03 -13.17
C CYS A 342 -16.87 28.16 -12.29
N PHE A 343 -16.41 29.38 -12.00
CA PHE A 343 -15.26 29.65 -11.13
C PHE A 343 -15.61 30.70 -10.08
N GLY A 344 -16.06 30.23 -8.92
CA GLY A 344 -16.64 31.04 -7.85
C GLY A 344 -15.80 32.26 -7.42
N GLY A 345 -16.22 33.45 -7.84
CA GLY A 345 -15.81 34.73 -7.26
C GLY A 345 -16.56 35.03 -5.95
N GLY A 346 -16.09 34.48 -4.84
CA GLY A 346 -16.59 34.79 -3.49
C GLY A 346 -15.62 35.67 -2.70
N GLY A 347 -15.80 36.99 -2.73
CA GLY A 347 -15.07 37.91 -1.86
C GLY A 347 -15.80 39.24 -1.70
N GLY A 348 -16.50 39.43 -0.59
CA GLY A 348 -17.11 40.71 -0.22
C GLY A 348 -16.26 41.46 0.81
N GLU A 349 -16.14 42.78 0.65
CA GLU A 349 -15.92 43.71 1.76
C GLU A 349 -16.66 45.05 1.54
N GLY A 350 -17.54 45.38 2.50
CA GLY A 350 -17.51 46.68 3.19
C GLY A 350 -18.23 47.92 2.62
N GLY A 351 -19.44 48.20 3.12
CA GLY A 351 -19.62 49.42 3.93
C GLY A 351 -20.51 50.58 3.44
N THR A 352 -21.70 50.65 4.07
CA THR A 352 -22.32 51.84 4.71
C THR A 352 -23.52 52.57 4.06
N THR A 353 -24.49 52.80 4.96
CA THR A 353 -25.58 53.80 5.03
C THR A 353 -27.01 53.45 4.57
N ASP A 354 -27.86 53.40 5.59
CA ASP A 354 -29.25 53.90 5.72
C ASP A 354 -30.42 53.23 4.97
N ALA A 355 -31.20 52.52 5.80
CA ALA A 355 -32.66 52.60 5.98
C ALA A 355 -33.56 52.90 4.75
N SER A 356 -34.40 51.93 4.37
CA SER A 356 -35.86 51.96 4.61
C SER A 356 -36.62 50.96 3.72
N ASP A 357 -37.54 50.24 4.36
CA ASP A 357 -38.85 49.78 3.90
C ASP A 357 -39.13 49.31 2.45
N THR A 358 -39.82 48.16 2.42
CA THR A 358 -40.95 47.77 1.55
C THR A 358 -40.72 47.30 0.10
N PHE A 359 -41.03 46.00 -0.10
CA PHE A 359 -42.01 45.48 -1.07
C PHE A 359 -42.31 46.36 -2.30
N THR A 360 -41.92 45.92 -3.51
CA THR A 360 -42.83 45.40 -4.56
C THR A 360 -42.10 45.20 -5.89
N SER A 361 -42.48 44.10 -6.54
CA SER A 361 -42.29 43.75 -7.95
C SER A 361 -42.57 44.89 -8.94
N PHE A 362 -41.85 44.89 -10.07
CA PHE A 362 -42.26 45.13 -11.47
C PHE A 362 -40.92 45.24 -12.24
N GLY A 363 -40.57 44.49 -13.27
CA GLY A 363 -41.36 43.89 -14.34
C GLY A 363 -40.94 44.50 -15.68
N PHE A 364 -40.58 43.63 -16.62
CA PHE A 364 -40.62 43.79 -18.09
C PHE A 364 -39.42 44.41 -18.86
N ILE A 365 -38.66 43.52 -19.52
CA ILE A 365 -38.76 43.23 -20.98
C ILE A 365 -39.47 44.31 -21.81
N SER A 366 -38.79 44.89 -22.80
CA SER A 366 -39.05 44.60 -24.24
C SER A 366 -38.20 45.48 -25.15
N ASP A 367 -37.41 44.79 -25.97
CA ASP A 367 -37.45 44.80 -27.45
C ASP A 367 -37.91 46.05 -28.19
N GLY A 368 -37.18 46.33 -29.27
CA GLY A 368 -37.79 46.90 -30.47
C GLY A 368 -36.94 47.95 -31.16
N GLU A 369 -36.22 47.51 -32.19
CA GLU A 369 -35.83 48.21 -33.42
C GLU A 369 -36.04 49.74 -33.49
N ALA A 370 -34.98 50.47 -33.85
CA ALA A 370 -34.87 51.16 -35.15
C ALA A 370 -33.76 52.21 -35.16
N GLY A 371 -32.95 52.16 -36.21
CA GLY A 371 -32.71 53.33 -37.08
C GLY A 371 -31.78 54.44 -36.57
N GLY A 372 -30.61 54.53 -37.20
CA GLY A 372 -29.73 55.70 -37.16
C GLY A 372 -28.88 55.79 -38.42
N SER A 373 -29.53 56.08 -39.54
CA SER A 373 -28.98 56.33 -40.89
C SER A 373 -28.09 57.59 -40.93
N GLU A 374 -27.08 57.65 -41.81
CA GLU A 374 -27.05 58.51 -43.02
C GLU A 374 -25.90 58.02 -43.95
N VAL A 375 -26.18 57.42 -45.11
CA VAL A 375 -26.38 58.01 -46.46
C VAL A 375 -25.09 58.12 -47.30
N GLY A 376 -25.03 57.32 -48.37
CA GLY A 376 -24.93 57.88 -49.72
C GLY A 376 -23.61 57.77 -50.49
N SER A 377 -23.46 56.65 -51.20
CA SER A 377 -22.99 56.48 -52.59
C SER A 377 -22.21 57.63 -53.28
N GLU A 378 -21.11 57.30 -53.97
CA GLU A 378 -21.13 57.08 -55.43
C GLU A 378 -19.74 56.75 -56.03
N VAL A 379 -19.74 55.75 -56.93
CA VAL A 379 -19.00 55.65 -58.20
C VAL A 379 -17.50 55.29 -58.18
N GLY A 380 -17.16 54.28 -59.00
CA GLY A 380 -15.88 54.21 -59.71
C GLY A 380 -15.27 52.82 -59.76
N GLY A 381 -15.37 52.16 -60.91
CA GLY A 381 -14.91 50.78 -61.10
C GLY A 381 -13.46 50.61 -61.50
N ASP A 382 -13.12 49.34 -61.57
CA ASP A 382 -12.27 48.66 -62.55
C ASP A 382 -10.74 48.60 -62.36
N PHE A 383 -10.27 47.37 -62.55
CA PHE A 383 -8.98 46.89 -63.05
C PHE A 383 -7.73 46.75 -62.14
N THR A 384 -7.51 45.47 -61.77
CA THR A 384 -6.26 44.66 -61.82
C THR A 384 -5.00 45.01 -61.03
N GLY A 385 -4.43 43.97 -60.40
CA GLY A 385 -3.19 43.40 -60.94
C GLY A 385 -2.01 43.18 -60.00
N THR A 386 -1.93 41.97 -59.42
CA THR A 386 -0.78 41.03 -59.38
C THR A 386 0.62 41.43 -58.85
N GLY A 387 1.17 40.49 -58.04
CA GLY A 387 2.60 40.14 -57.92
C GLY A 387 3.33 40.85 -56.79
N GLY A 388 4.13 40.24 -55.91
CA GLY A 388 4.75 38.93 -55.88
C GLY A 388 6.21 39.08 -55.40
N VAL A 389 6.70 38.05 -54.69
CA VAL A 389 8.10 37.56 -54.71
C VAL A 389 9.16 38.25 -53.80
N GLU A 390 9.68 37.42 -52.87
CA GLU A 390 11.06 37.24 -52.35
C GLU A 390 11.90 38.37 -51.73
N GLY A 391 12.69 37.97 -50.71
CA GLY A 391 14.13 38.25 -50.73
C GLY A 391 14.79 38.81 -49.46
N SER A 392 15.09 37.92 -48.52
CA SER A 392 16.40 37.73 -47.85
C SER A 392 17.45 38.88 -47.75
N ALA A 393 18.01 39.07 -46.53
CA ALA A 393 19.44 39.21 -46.19
C ALA A 393 19.56 39.71 -44.73
N SER A 394 20.18 39.00 -43.76
CA SER A 394 21.60 38.61 -43.59
C SER A 394 22.37 39.56 -42.63
N ALA A 395 22.73 38.98 -41.48
CA ALA A 395 24.06 38.96 -40.86
C ALA A 395 24.54 40.01 -39.83
N THR A 396 24.96 39.42 -38.70
CA THR A 396 26.26 39.57 -37.99
C THR A 396 26.49 40.65 -36.92
N ALA A 397 26.62 40.14 -35.67
CA ALA A 397 27.87 40.01 -34.91
C ALA A 397 28.14 40.92 -33.68
N THR A 398 28.34 40.21 -32.55
CA THR A 398 29.36 40.35 -31.48
C THR A 398 29.24 41.46 -30.42
N GLY A 399 29.20 41.02 -29.13
CA GLY A 399 29.13 41.81 -27.88
C GLY A 399 30.44 42.51 -27.46
N PRO A 400 30.80 42.67 -26.16
CA PRO A 400 30.18 42.19 -24.89
C PRO A 400 30.11 43.26 -23.74
N GLY A 401 29.53 42.87 -22.59
CA GLY A 401 29.99 43.31 -21.26
C GLY A 401 29.07 44.21 -20.43
N ASP A 402 28.33 43.59 -19.50
CA ASP A 402 27.41 44.22 -18.55
C ASP A 402 28.06 44.75 -17.27
N GLY A 403 27.42 45.80 -16.72
CA GLY A 403 27.63 46.35 -15.37
C GLY A 403 26.34 46.97 -14.82
N SER A 404 25.70 46.25 -13.90
CA SER A 404 24.82 46.65 -12.79
C SER A 404 24.25 48.09 -12.70
N ALA A 405 22.91 48.24 -12.74
CA ALA A 405 22.04 48.59 -11.59
C ALA A 405 20.66 49.22 -11.97
N THR A 406 19.59 48.63 -11.41
CA THR A 406 18.30 49.23 -10.95
C THR A 406 17.33 49.93 -11.93
N ALA A 407 16.12 49.35 -12.12
CA ALA A 407 14.82 49.84 -11.62
C ALA A 407 13.59 49.55 -12.55
N THR A 408 12.59 48.89 -11.96
CA THR A 408 11.11 49.06 -12.09
C THR A 408 10.34 48.78 -13.39
N SER A 409 9.31 47.94 -13.20
CA SER A 409 7.91 47.92 -13.72
C SER A 409 7.58 47.31 -15.09
N ASP A 410 6.69 46.31 -14.97
CA ASP A 410 5.51 45.95 -15.78
C ASP A 410 5.68 45.24 -17.13
N GLY A 411 5.17 44.00 -17.16
CA GLY A 411 4.86 43.22 -18.35
C GLY A 411 4.46 41.80 -17.96
N GLY A 412 3.17 41.58 -17.74
CA GLY A 412 2.61 40.24 -17.50
C GLY A 412 2.69 39.36 -18.74
N SER A 413 2.82 38.05 -18.52
CA SER A 413 2.39 37.04 -19.47
C SER A 413 1.96 35.77 -18.73
N PHE A 414 0.96 35.16 -19.32
CA PHE A 414 0.15 34.03 -18.92
C PHE A 414 0.96 32.77 -18.57
N GLY A 415 0.40 31.96 -17.67
CA GLY A 415 0.97 30.70 -17.21
C GLY A 415 0.72 29.53 -18.15
N ASP A 416 1.69 28.61 -18.13
CA ASP A 416 1.55 27.17 -18.30
C ASP A 416 1.67 26.56 -16.88
N GLY A 417 0.94 25.53 -16.47
CA GLY A 417 0.53 24.37 -17.24
C GLY A 417 1.44 23.21 -16.88
N THR A 418 1.16 22.58 -15.73
CA THR A 418 1.58 21.23 -15.30
C THR A 418 2.85 20.65 -15.93
N SER A 419 3.99 20.81 -15.26
CA SER A 419 5.10 19.86 -15.38
C SER A 419 5.27 19.12 -14.05
N PHE A 420 5.44 17.80 -14.14
CA PHE A 420 5.96 16.97 -13.06
C PHE A 420 7.26 17.60 -12.57
N GLY A 421 7.29 18.00 -11.30
CA GLY A 421 8.47 18.60 -10.67
C GLY A 421 9.52 17.56 -10.37
N SER A 422 10.28 17.16 -11.38
CA SER A 422 11.64 16.67 -11.21
C SER A 422 12.49 17.83 -10.69
N THR A 423 12.81 17.81 -9.40
CA THR A 423 14.03 18.35 -8.74
C THR A 423 13.77 18.43 -7.24
N THR A 424 14.23 17.43 -6.48
CA THR A 424 14.60 17.64 -5.08
C THR A 424 15.89 18.46 -5.08
N THR A 425 15.78 19.78 -5.27
CA THR A 425 16.91 20.67 -4.99
C THR A 425 17.10 20.69 -3.47
N PHE A 426 18.11 19.96 -2.99
CA PHE A 426 18.63 20.15 -1.63
C PHE A 426 18.98 21.64 -1.49
N GLY A 427 18.30 22.32 -0.58
CA GLY A 427 18.41 23.75 -0.41
C GLY A 427 19.84 24.16 -0.06
N ASP A 428 20.54 24.78 -1.01
CA ASP A 428 21.73 25.57 -0.75
C ASP A 428 21.29 26.87 -0.05
N GLY A 429 21.25 26.83 1.28
CA GLY A 429 20.52 27.82 2.07
C GLY A 429 20.92 27.93 3.53
N GLY A 430 22.21 28.23 3.80
CA GLY A 430 22.59 29.04 4.96
C GLY A 430 22.82 28.31 6.30
N ASN A 431 24.07 27.90 6.50
CA ASN A 431 24.87 27.91 7.74
C ASN A 431 24.19 28.32 9.08
N ASP A 432 23.22 27.53 9.54
CA ASP A 432 22.81 27.38 10.94
C ASP A 432 22.58 25.86 11.16
N GLY A 433 23.30 25.23 12.09
CA GLY A 433 23.43 23.77 12.20
C GLY A 433 22.18 22.99 12.64
N GLY A 434 21.18 22.88 11.78
CA GLY A 434 20.09 21.90 11.81
C GLY A 434 19.77 21.48 10.38
N GLY A 435 20.13 20.25 10.00
CA GLY A 435 19.84 19.72 8.66
C GLY A 435 18.33 19.62 8.46
N ALA A 436 17.82 20.23 7.39
CA ALA A 436 16.42 20.11 7.00
C ALA A 436 16.21 18.77 6.28
N GLY A 437 15.22 17.97 6.71
CA GLY A 437 14.68 16.82 5.97
C GLY A 437 14.37 15.58 6.80
N PHE A 438 15.13 15.31 7.87
CA PHE A 438 15.00 14.05 8.61
C PHE A 438 15.23 14.22 10.12
N GLY A 439 14.47 13.46 10.90
CA GLY A 439 14.79 13.12 12.28
C GLY A 439 14.97 11.61 12.41
N ALA A 440 14.64 11.05 13.57
CA ALA A 440 14.82 9.62 13.82
C ALA A 440 13.86 9.02 14.83
N ILE A 441 13.76 7.69 14.78
CA ILE A 441 13.22 6.86 15.86
C ILE A 441 14.20 5.72 16.09
N ASP A 442 14.73 5.64 17.32
CA ASP A 442 15.66 4.57 17.71
C ASP A 442 16.94 4.54 16.85
N GLY A 443 17.39 5.71 16.39
CA GLY A 443 18.56 5.88 15.52
C GLY A 443 18.29 5.67 14.03
N TYR A 444 17.13 5.12 13.65
CA TYR A 444 16.74 4.97 12.24
C TYR A 444 16.13 6.27 11.70
N PRO A 445 16.46 6.65 10.45
CA PRO A 445 15.97 7.91 9.88
C PRO A 445 14.45 7.93 9.71
N LEU A 446 13.88 9.13 9.87
CA LEU A 446 12.46 9.42 9.77
C LEU A 446 12.25 10.72 9.01
N GLU A 447 11.43 10.74 7.97
CA GLU A 447 11.09 11.97 7.23
C GLU A 447 10.50 13.05 8.16
N CYS A 448 11.01 14.28 8.11
CA CYS A 448 10.60 15.34 9.02
C CYS A 448 10.90 16.77 8.51
N PRO A 449 9.95 17.73 8.60
CA PRO A 449 8.53 17.53 8.89
C PRO A 449 7.81 16.84 7.73
N ARG A 450 6.55 16.46 7.94
CA ARG A 450 5.69 16.04 6.83
C ARG A 450 4.38 16.81 6.74
N ALA A 451 3.83 16.89 5.53
CA ALA A 451 2.54 17.53 5.23
C ALA A 451 1.37 16.96 6.03
N GLU A 452 1.42 15.69 6.47
CA GLU A 452 0.37 15.09 7.28
C GLU A 452 0.15 15.82 8.62
N ALA A 453 1.11 16.63 9.08
CA ALA A 453 0.93 17.51 10.25
C ALA A 453 -0.25 18.49 10.10
N ASP A 454 -0.62 18.86 8.87
CA ASP A 454 -1.73 19.78 8.59
C ASP A 454 -3.13 19.13 8.77
N GLN A 455 -3.20 17.81 8.95
CA GLN A 455 -4.43 17.06 9.24
C GLN A 455 -4.93 17.25 10.69
N ILE A 456 -4.21 18.03 11.51
CA ILE A 456 -4.37 18.07 12.97
C ILE A 456 -5.78 18.45 13.45
N ASP A 457 -6.53 19.22 12.68
CA ASP A 457 -7.89 19.66 13.03
C ASP A 457 -9.00 18.89 12.28
N ASN A 458 -8.64 17.79 11.60
CA ASN A 458 -9.49 17.10 10.62
C ASN A 458 -10.09 15.75 11.10
N ILE A 459 -10.26 15.55 12.41
CA ILE A 459 -10.73 14.27 12.98
C ILE A 459 -12.09 13.80 12.43
N ASP A 460 -12.96 14.74 12.04
CA ASP A 460 -14.32 14.42 11.58
C ASP A 460 -14.40 14.05 10.09
N ALA A 461 -13.31 14.21 9.31
CA ALA A 461 -13.25 13.75 7.92
C ALA A 461 -12.90 12.26 7.78
N TRP A 462 -12.48 11.61 8.87
CA TRP A 462 -12.13 10.20 8.86
C TRP A 462 -13.37 9.31 8.84
N PHE A 463 -13.40 8.37 7.88
CA PHE A 463 -14.47 7.39 7.75
C PHE A 463 -13.92 5.95 7.74
N PRO A 464 -14.63 5.00 8.37
CA PRO A 464 -14.21 3.60 8.42
C PRO A 464 -14.49 2.91 7.09
N ILE A 465 -13.50 2.15 6.58
CA ILE A 465 -13.61 1.39 5.32
C ILE A 465 -13.60 -0.12 5.51
N SER A 466 -13.07 -0.62 6.64
CA SER A 466 -13.18 -2.04 6.96
C SER A 466 -13.05 -2.34 8.46
N ILE A 467 -13.64 -3.46 8.87
CA ILE A 467 -13.43 -4.09 10.18
C ILE A 467 -13.11 -5.57 9.94
N SER A 468 -12.08 -6.09 10.60
CA SER A 468 -11.70 -7.50 10.42
C SER A 468 -11.30 -8.26 11.67
N ASN A 469 -11.56 -9.56 11.61
CA ASN A 469 -11.11 -10.59 12.54
C ASN A 469 -9.82 -11.22 12.01
N ARG A 470 -8.73 -11.09 12.75
CA ARG A 470 -7.44 -11.73 12.47
C ARG A 470 -7.16 -12.82 13.49
N PHE A 471 -8.07 -13.78 13.59
CA PHE A 471 -7.88 -14.96 14.45
C PHE A 471 -6.75 -15.87 13.96
N ASP A 472 -6.42 -15.79 12.67
CA ASP A 472 -5.21 -16.39 12.08
C ASP A 472 -3.92 -15.91 12.76
N HIS A 473 -3.90 -14.69 13.33
CA HIS A 473 -2.76 -14.20 14.11
C HIS A 473 -2.71 -14.73 15.56
N ALA A 474 -3.68 -15.52 16.02
CA ALA A 474 -3.64 -16.08 17.36
C ALA A 474 -2.49 -17.10 17.48
N PRO A 475 -1.59 -16.98 18.47
CA PRO A 475 -0.59 -17.99 18.77
C PRO A 475 -1.24 -19.35 19.05
N GLU A 476 -0.64 -20.45 18.60
CA GLU A 476 -1.18 -21.80 18.79
C GLU A 476 -1.34 -22.19 20.28
N ASP A 477 -0.51 -21.62 21.16
CA ASP A 477 -0.59 -21.81 22.61
C ASP A 477 -1.72 -21.01 23.28
N GLY A 478 -2.42 -20.15 22.54
CA GLY A 478 -3.45 -19.27 23.05
C GLY A 478 -2.94 -18.14 23.92
N ALA A 479 -1.70 -17.67 23.77
CA ALA A 479 -1.21 -16.50 24.52
C ALA A 479 -2.10 -15.25 24.32
N ASN A 480 -2.74 -15.13 23.16
CA ASN A 480 -3.80 -14.17 22.87
C ASN A 480 -4.78 -14.76 21.85
N CYS A 481 -5.88 -14.05 21.58
CA CYS A 481 -6.96 -14.48 20.69
C CYS A 481 -6.91 -13.81 19.31
N GLY A 482 -5.70 -13.51 18.84
CA GLY A 482 -5.47 -12.82 17.56
C GLY A 482 -5.76 -11.33 17.64
N GLN A 483 -5.99 -10.72 16.48
CA GLN A 483 -6.16 -9.28 16.33
C GLN A 483 -7.57 -8.91 15.84
N GLN A 484 -8.09 -7.76 16.27
CA GLN A 484 -9.33 -7.15 15.77
C GLN A 484 -8.99 -5.78 15.20
N ARG A 485 -9.32 -5.58 13.92
CA ARG A 485 -8.84 -4.41 13.16
C ARG A 485 -9.99 -3.49 12.75
N ILE A 486 -9.75 -2.18 12.77
CA ILE A 486 -10.57 -1.16 12.07
C ILE A 486 -9.64 -0.34 11.18
N VAL A 487 -9.99 -0.13 9.91
CA VAL A 487 -9.27 0.74 8.97
C VAL A 487 -10.12 1.97 8.68
N PHE A 488 -9.48 3.13 8.75
CA PHE A 488 -10.05 4.43 8.39
C PHE A 488 -9.32 5.03 7.20
N ALA A 489 -10.07 5.75 6.37
CA ALA A 489 -9.55 6.64 5.34
C ALA A 489 -9.95 8.09 5.63
N ASN A 490 -9.17 9.03 5.11
CA ASN A 490 -9.45 10.45 5.07
C ASN A 490 -8.93 11.00 3.74
N ASN A 491 -9.79 11.72 3.03
CA ASN A 491 -9.50 12.30 1.71
C ASN A 491 -9.68 13.82 1.68
N ALA A 492 -9.91 14.47 2.83
CA ALA A 492 -10.33 15.88 2.88
C ALA A 492 -9.18 16.89 2.71
N GLN A 493 -7.94 16.52 3.06
CA GLN A 493 -6.75 17.35 2.89
C GLN A 493 -5.62 16.57 2.20
N ASN A 494 -6.00 15.68 1.27
CA ASN A 494 -5.23 14.55 0.71
C ASN A 494 -5.52 13.21 1.42
N ARG A 495 -4.94 12.14 0.87
CA ARG A 495 -5.23 10.74 1.17
C ARG A 495 -4.39 10.26 2.36
N MET A 496 -5.05 9.87 3.45
CA MET A 496 -4.39 9.31 4.62
C MET A 496 -5.23 8.18 5.23
N PHE A 497 -4.58 7.16 5.79
CA PHE A 497 -5.26 6.07 6.50
C PHE A 497 -4.80 5.96 7.95
N MET A 498 -5.69 5.43 8.78
CA MET A 498 -5.39 5.07 10.17
C MET A 498 -5.97 3.70 10.48
N ILE A 499 -5.12 2.81 10.99
CA ILE A 499 -5.43 1.40 11.20
C ILE A 499 -5.28 1.12 12.70
N PHE A 500 -6.37 0.68 13.33
CA PHE A 500 -6.37 0.23 14.72
C PHE A 500 -6.32 -1.28 14.74
N GLU A 501 -5.23 -1.85 15.24
CA GLU A 501 -4.96 -3.29 15.27
C GLU A 501 -4.89 -3.81 16.70
N ALA A 502 -6.04 -4.12 17.32
CA ALA A 502 -6.11 -4.53 18.73
C ALA A 502 -5.75 -6.01 18.89
N VAL A 503 -4.71 -6.34 19.66
CA VAL A 503 -4.47 -7.73 20.08
C VAL A 503 -5.39 -8.06 21.26
N ILE A 504 -6.17 -9.14 21.14
CA ILE A 504 -7.19 -9.49 22.13
C ILE A 504 -6.61 -10.43 23.19
N PRO A 505 -6.53 -10.02 24.47
CA PRO A 505 -6.00 -10.88 25.52
C PRO A 505 -6.82 -12.17 25.68
N ASN A 506 -6.16 -13.29 25.90
CA ASN A 506 -6.83 -14.52 26.32
C ASN A 506 -7.20 -14.40 27.82
N PRO A 507 -8.50 -14.38 28.19
CA PRO A 507 -8.92 -14.25 29.59
C PRO A 507 -8.64 -15.52 30.41
N ASN A 508 -8.35 -16.66 29.77
CA ASN A 508 -8.03 -17.92 30.42
C ASN A 508 -6.89 -18.67 29.70
N PRO A 509 -5.64 -18.22 29.84
CA PRO A 509 -4.49 -18.85 29.19
C PRO A 509 -4.28 -20.32 29.55
N GLY A 510 -4.75 -20.75 30.74
CA GLY A 510 -4.67 -22.16 31.16
C GLY A 510 -5.50 -23.12 30.30
N CYS A 511 -6.40 -22.60 29.47
CA CYS A 511 -7.17 -23.35 28.48
C CYS A 511 -6.56 -23.34 27.07
N GLY A 512 -5.41 -22.70 26.90
CA GLY A 512 -4.80 -22.48 25.59
C GLY A 512 -5.75 -21.77 24.62
N ILE A 513 -5.63 -22.11 23.35
CA ILE A 513 -6.37 -21.47 22.25
C ILE A 513 -7.89 -21.66 22.32
N GLU A 514 -8.38 -22.71 22.99
CA GLU A 514 -9.82 -22.96 23.15
C GLU A 514 -10.53 -21.88 23.96
N ALA A 515 -9.83 -21.16 24.84
CA ALA A 515 -10.40 -20.01 25.53
C ALA A 515 -10.81 -18.85 24.59
N CYS A 516 -10.28 -18.83 23.36
CA CYS A 516 -10.62 -17.84 22.34
C CYS A 516 -11.89 -18.17 21.56
N ARG A 517 -12.46 -19.39 21.73
CA ARG A 517 -13.68 -19.83 21.04
C ARG A 517 -14.85 -18.84 21.12
N PRO A 518 -15.14 -18.14 22.24
CA PRO A 518 -16.23 -17.17 22.29
C PRO A 518 -16.07 -16.00 21.30
N VAL A 519 -14.84 -15.57 21.01
CA VAL A 519 -14.56 -14.54 19.99
C VAL A 519 -14.79 -15.09 18.60
N VAL A 520 -14.31 -16.31 18.32
CA VAL A 520 -14.48 -16.96 17.01
C VAL A 520 -15.95 -17.25 16.72
N GLU A 521 -16.69 -17.77 17.70
CA GLU A 521 -18.13 -18.01 17.59
C GLU A 521 -18.96 -16.72 17.51
N PHE A 522 -18.44 -15.58 17.99
CA PHE A 522 -19.10 -14.29 17.79
C PHE A 522 -19.01 -13.89 16.31
N TRP A 523 -17.83 -14.00 15.73
CA TRP A 523 -17.60 -13.70 14.32
C TRP A 523 -18.31 -14.66 13.37
N ALA A 524 -18.28 -15.97 13.64
CA ALA A 524 -19.02 -16.95 12.86
C ALA A 524 -20.52 -16.64 12.81
N LYS A 525 -21.10 -16.11 13.89
CA LYS A 525 -22.52 -15.72 13.94
C LYS A 525 -22.86 -14.50 13.07
N MET A 526 -21.88 -13.72 12.60
CA MET A 526 -22.16 -12.62 11.66
C MET A 526 -22.66 -13.16 10.32
N ASN A 527 -22.25 -14.38 9.95
CA ASN A 527 -22.70 -15.10 8.75
C ASN A 527 -24.24 -15.16 8.66
N ASP A 528 -24.89 -15.46 9.80
CA ASP A 528 -26.32 -15.71 9.92
C ASP A 528 -27.16 -14.42 10.06
N ILE A 529 -26.52 -13.25 10.18
CA ILE A 529 -27.20 -11.97 10.39
C ILE A 529 -27.30 -11.23 9.06
N THR A 530 -28.42 -11.41 8.36
CA THR A 530 -28.72 -10.70 7.11
C THR A 530 -29.20 -9.27 7.33
N ASP A 531 -29.76 -8.96 8.50
CA ASP A 531 -30.20 -7.61 8.86
C ASP A 531 -28.98 -6.74 9.24
N VAL A 532 -28.66 -5.79 8.37
CA VAL A 532 -27.54 -4.84 8.50
C VAL A 532 -27.56 -4.09 9.84
N ASP A 533 -28.73 -3.64 10.28
CA ASP A 533 -28.86 -2.89 11.54
C ASP A 533 -28.59 -3.81 12.75
N VAL A 534 -29.00 -5.08 12.68
CA VAL A 534 -28.66 -6.06 13.71
C VAL A 534 -27.16 -6.33 13.72
N ARG A 535 -26.55 -6.54 12.55
CA ARG A 535 -25.11 -6.81 12.42
C ARG A 535 -24.27 -5.65 12.94
N ARG A 536 -24.57 -4.42 12.49
CA ARG A 536 -24.04 -3.14 13.01
C ARG A 536 -24.08 -3.09 14.53
N ARG A 537 -25.23 -3.38 15.15
CA ARG A 537 -25.36 -3.35 16.62
C ARG A 537 -24.51 -4.41 17.33
N GLN A 538 -24.31 -5.59 16.74
CA GLN A 538 -23.45 -6.62 17.35
C GLN A 538 -21.98 -6.22 17.29
N LEU A 539 -21.50 -5.76 16.13
CA LEU A 539 -20.12 -5.31 15.97
C LEU A 539 -19.82 -4.09 16.83
N LYS A 540 -20.72 -3.09 16.85
CA LYS A 540 -20.57 -1.91 17.73
C LYS A 540 -20.43 -2.30 19.21
N LYS A 541 -21.19 -3.31 19.65
CA LYS A 541 -21.07 -3.83 21.02
C LYS A 541 -19.73 -4.50 21.25
N ALA A 542 -19.30 -5.40 20.38
CA ALA A 542 -18.04 -6.13 20.57
C ALA A 542 -16.83 -5.20 20.56
N PHE A 543 -16.81 -4.21 19.65
CA PHE A 543 -15.68 -3.30 19.52
C PHE A 543 -15.69 -2.16 20.53
N LEU A 544 -16.81 -1.44 20.70
CA LEU A 544 -16.80 -0.16 21.41
C LEU A 544 -17.33 -0.24 22.85
N THR A 545 -18.47 -0.93 23.06
CA THR A 545 -19.24 -0.78 24.32
C THR A 545 -19.21 -1.97 25.26
N GLY A 546 -18.84 -3.15 24.77
CA GLY A 546 -18.96 -4.43 25.47
C GLY A 546 -20.15 -5.24 24.93
N HIS A 547 -19.89 -6.50 24.55
CA HIS A 547 -20.92 -7.44 24.11
C HIS A 547 -21.23 -8.43 25.24
N PRO A 548 -22.50 -8.59 25.69
CA PRO A 548 -22.81 -9.34 26.91
C PRO A 548 -22.32 -10.80 26.92
N LYS A 549 -22.32 -11.49 25.77
CA LYS A 549 -21.81 -12.87 25.71
C LYS A 549 -20.28 -12.93 25.76
N LEU A 550 -19.59 -11.92 25.22
CA LEU A 550 -18.14 -11.84 25.25
C LEU A 550 -17.68 -11.47 26.68
N GLU A 551 -18.36 -10.52 27.32
CA GLU A 551 -18.12 -10.15 28.71
C GLU A 551 -18.34 -11.32 29.67
N ALA A 552 -19.40 -12.10 29.46
CA ALA A 552 -19.64 -13.32 30.24
C ALA A 552 -18.53 -14.37 30.07
N ALA A 553 -17.81 -14.33 28.94
CA ALA A 553 -16.64 -15.16 28.67
C ALA A 553 -15.31 -14.52 29.10
N GLY A 554 -15.35 -13.32 29.72
CA GLY A 554 -14.17 -12.62 30.22
C GLY A 554 -13.53 -11.64 29.24
N PHE A 555 -14.12 -11.44 28.06
CA PHE A 555 -13.64 -10.48 27.06
C PHE A 555 -14.26 -9.09 27.26
N GLY A 556 -13.41 -8.06 27.31
CA GLY A 556 -13.85 -6.66 27.25
C GLY A 556 -14.15 -6.21 25.81
N PRO A 557 -14.50 -4.91 25.62
CA PRO A 557 -14.55 -4.31 24.30
C PRO A 557 -13.18 -4.42 23.60
N PHE A 558 -13.17 -4.66 22.29
CA PHE A 558 -11.91 -4.80 21.55
C PHE A 558 -11.12 -3.49 21.47
N ILE A 559 -11.81 -2.35 21.34
CA ILE A 559 -11.21 -1.03 21.37
C ILE A 559 -11.01 -0.61 22.83
N ASP A 560 -9.84 -0.92 23.34
CA ASP A 560 -9.33 -0.54 24.66
C ASP A 560 -7.87 -0.12 24.48
N ALA A 561 -7.46 1.06 24.98
CA ALA A 561 -6.10 1.56 24.76
C ALA A 561 -5.01 0.55 25.18
N ARG A 562 -5.31 -0.32 26.16
CA ARG A 562 -4.39 -1.36 26.63
C ARG A 562 -4.14 -2.48 25.62
N ASN A 563 -5.04 -2.66 24.64
CA ASN A 563 -4.88 -3.64 23.56
C ASN A 563 -4.00 -3.11 22.40
N PHE A 564 -3.54 -1.85 22.49
CA PHE A 564 -2.62 -1.20 21.54
C PHE A 564 -1.32 -0.75 22.21
N ALA A 565 -1.09 -1.18 23.45
CA ALA A 565 0.13 -0.89 24.19
C ALA A 565 1.26 -1.82 23.77
N PHE A 566 2.46 -1.57 24.26
CA PHE A 566 3.63 -2.43 24.02
C PHE A 566 3.39 -3.90 24.39
N GLY A 567 3.93 -4.79 23.57
CA GLY A 567 3.70 -6.24 23.68
C GLY A 567 2.27 -6.67 23.35
N THR A 568 1.42 -5.74 22.90
CA THR A 568 0.06 -6.03 22.39
C THR A 568 -0.06 -5.46 20.96
N GLY A 569 -1.23 -4.94 20.60
CA GLY A 569 -1.50 -4.41 19.28
C GLY A 569 -0.81 -3.08 18.97
N GLN A 570 -1.35 -2.39 17.96
CA GLN A 570 -0.75 -1.17 17.43
C GLN A 570 -1.78 -0.27 16.73
N VAL A 571 -1.40 0.99 16.55
CA VAL A 571 -2.05 1.89 15.60
C VAL A 571 -1.05 2.15 14.48
N ARG A 572 -1.48 2.10 13.23
CA ARG A 572 -0.63 2.44 12.08
C ARG A 572 -1.28 3.54 11.26
N THR A 573 -0.47 4.35 10.61
CA THR A 573 -0.93 5.37 9.67
C THR A 573 -0.32 5.14 8.31
N ASN A 574 -1.09 5.42 7.26
CA ASN A 574 -0.66 5.31 5.89
C ASN A 574 -0.73 6.68 5.22
N ASN A 575 0.40 7.22 4.79
CA ASN A 575 0.56 8.65 4.59
C ASN A 575 0.85 8.97 3.12
N PHE A 576 -0.03 9.73 2.45
CA PHE A 576 0.11 10.11 1.04
C PHE A 576 0.01 11.63 0.82
N ASP A 577 0.02 12.46 1.87
CA ASP A 577 -0.09 13.92 1.73
C ASP A 577 1.21 14.52 1.15
N GLN A 578 2.31 13.80 1.27
CA GLN A 578 3.63 14.14 0.73
C GLN A 578 4.37 12.89 0.24
N GLY A 579 5.18 13.02 -0.81
CA GLY A 579 6.09 11.97 -1.26
C GLY A 579 7.39 11.91 -0.42
N PRO A 580 8.02 10.72 -0.28
CA PRO A 580 7.45 9.43 -0.63
C PRO A 580 6.33 9.05 0.34
N TRP A 581 5.52 8.07 -0.07
CA TRP A 581 4.59 7.45 0.84
C TRP A 581 5.32 6.85 2.03
N THR A 582 4.71 6.94 3.21
CA THR A 582 5.25 6.31 4.42
C THR A 582 4.17 5.67 5.25
N LEU A 583 4.51 4.56 5.90
CA LEU A 583 3.73 3.97 6.98
C LEU A 583 4.48 4.11 8.31
N ARG A 584 3.77 4.57 9.33
CA ARG A 584 4.29 4.72 10.70
C ARG A 584 3.49 3.87 11.69
N GLU A 585 4.15 3.39 12.73
CA GLU A 585 3.53 2.61 13.81
C GLU A 585 3.54 3.37 15.13
N TYR A 586 2.46 3.24 15.89
CA TYR A 586 2.23 3.89 17.17
C TYR A 586 1.73 2.88 18.21
N LYS A 587 2.10 3.11 19.46
CA LYS A 587 1.50 2.48 20.63
C LYS A 587 0.65 3.48 21.41
N LEU A 588 -0.46 3.02 21.98
CA LEU A 588 -1.26 3.86 22.88
C LEU A 588 -0.76 3.68 24.31
N VAL A 589 -0.31 4.79 24.91
CA VAL A 589 0.32 4.80 26.22
C VAL A 589 -0.42 5.67 27.23
N GLU A 590 -0.29 5.32 28.50
CA GLU A 590 -0.78 6.13 29.61
C GLU A 590 0.16 7.31 29.84
N GLN A 591 -0.37 8.53 29.80
CA GLN A 591 0.35 9.74 30.20
C GLN A 591 -0.16 10.19 31.59
N PRO A 592 0.59 9.94 32.68
CA PRO A 592 0.15 10.23 34.04
C PRO A 592 -0.07 11.72 34.28
N ARG A 593 -1.11 12.08 35.05
CA ARG A 593 -1.34 13.46 35.50
C ARG A 593 -1.56 13.52 37.01
N PRO A 594 -0.69 14.21 37.77
CA PRO A 594 -0.82 14.29 39.23
C PRO A 594 -2.22 14.75 39.68
N GLY A 595 -2.89 13.93 40.48
CA GLY A 595 -4.22 14.23 41.04
C GLY A 595 -5.38 14.24 40.03
N LYS A 596 -5.17 13.81 38.78
CA LYS A 596 -6.18 13.73 37.71
C LYS A 596 -6.14 12.34 37.06
N LYS A 597 -7.18 12.01 36.28
CA LYS A 597 -7.10 10.84 35.38
C LYS A 597 -5.98 11.07 34.35
N SER A 598 -5.23 10.03 34.04
CA SER A 598 -4.21 10.02 32.98
C SER A 598 -4.82 10.31 31.61
N LEU A 599 -4.03 10.85 30.68
CA LEU A 599 -4.39 10.95 29.26
C LEU A 599 -3.97 9.68 28.54
N MET A 600 -4.62 9.43 27.40
CA MET A 600 -4.12 8.52 26.38
C MET A 600 -3.22 9.32 25.45
N HIS A 601 -2.02 8.80 25.17
CA HIS A 601 -1.07 9.40 24.24
C HIS A 601 -0.67 8.35 23.19
N ALA A 602 -0.47 8.77 21.94
CA ALA A 602 0.12 7.93 20.91
C ALA A 602 1.62 8.19 20.87
N ALA A 603 2.43 7.14 20.92
CA ALA A 603 3.87 7.24 20.80
C ALA A 603 4.33 6.46 19.58
N GLN A 604 5.04 7.12 18.67
CA GLN A 604 5.60 6.50 17.49
C GLN A 604 6.74 5.56 17.89
N VAL A 605 6.76 4.38 17.27
CA VAL A 605 7.75 3.33 17.48
C VAL A 605 8.21 2.79 16.13
N PRO A 606 9.36 2.08 16.07
CA PRO A 606 9.76 1.39 14.85
C PRO A 606 8.68 0.43 14.34
N VAL A 607 8.54 0.34 13.02
CA VAL A 607 7.46 -0.39 12.36
C VAL A 607 7.68 -1.89 12.51
N THR A 608 6.71 -2.59 13.10
CA THR A 608 6.82 -4.03 13.33
C THR A 608 6.92 -4.79 12.01
N TYR A 609 7.92 -5.69 11.94
CA TYR A 609 8.30 -6.56 10.81
C TYR A 609 9.07 -5.89 9.67
N SER A 610 9.12 -4.55 9.60
CA SER A 610 9.78 -3.82 8.52
C SER A 610 11.22 -3.49 8.92
N PRO A 611 12.25 -4.26 8.50
CA PRO A 611 13.62 -3.83 8.69
C PRO A 611 13.94 -2.63 7.77
N ILE A 612 15.05 -1.96 8.05
CA ILE A 612 15.66 -1.04 7.09
C ILE A 612 16.35 -1.86 5.98
N GLY A 613 16.14 -1.51 4.71
CA GLY A 613 16.72 -2.26 3.59
C GLY A 613 18.24 -2.16 3.53
N ASP A 614 18.84 -1.05 3.99
CA ASP A 614 20.30 -0.86 4.10
C ASP A 614 21.03 -2.02 4.82
N HIS A 615 20.34 -2.77 5.70
CA HIS A 615 20.96 -3.91 6.36
C HIS A 615 21.23 -5.10 5.42
N PHE A 616 20.52 -5.20 4.30
CA PHE A 616 20.78 -6.19 3.24
C PHE A 616 22.02 -5.84 2.41
N ASN A 617 22.35 -4.55 2.31
CA ASN A 617 23.59 -4.12 1.68
C ASN A 617 24.75 -4.26 2.67
N ASP A 618 25.50 -5.35 2.56
CA ASP A 618 26.65 -5.61 3.43
C ASP A 618 27.90 -4.79 3.10
N ALA A 619 27.87 -3.95 2.06
CA ALA A 619 28.86 -2.91 1.82
C ALA A 619 28.64 -1.69 2.72
N LEU A 620 27.44 -1.53 3.30
CA LEU A 620 27.12 -0.47 4.25
C LEU A 620 27.53 -0.84 5.68
N GLU A 621 28.42 -0.04 6.25
CA GLU A 621 28.79 -0.13 7.67
C GLU A 621 27.76 0.63 8.53
N THR A 622 26.66 -0.04 8.85
CA THR A 622 25.66 0.45 9.82
C THR A 622 25.88 -0.17 11.20
N PRO A 623 25.65 0.55 12.32
CA PRO A 623 25.94 0.09 13.69
C PRO A 623 25.30 -1.24 14.11
N LEU A 624 24.20 -1.65 13.46
CA LEU A 624 23.48 -2.91 13.72
C LEU A 624 23.43 -3.84 12.50
N GLY A 625 24.10 -3.49 11.40
CA GLY A 625 24.06 -4.26 10.16
C GLY A 625 24.41 -5.74 10.34
N PRO A 626 25.56 -6.09 10.97
CA PRO A 626 25.92 -7.49 11.21
C PRO A 626 24.88 -8.25 12.06
N GLU A 627 24.43 -7.67 13.17
CA GLU A 627 23.44 -8.29 14.05
C GLU A 627 22.08 -8.47 13.35
N CYS A 628 21.68 -7.52 12.52
CA CYS A 628 20.43 -7.60 11.78
C CYS A 628 20.48 -8.60 10.64
N ARG A 629 21.63 -8.77 9.97
CA ARG A 629 21.84 -9.86 9.00
C ARG A 629 21.83 -11.24 9.67
N GLU A 630 22.38 -11.39 10.86
CA GLU A 630 22.24 -12.63 11.64
C GLU A 630 20.77 -12.88 12.01
N SER A 631 20.04 -11.84 12.46
CA SER A 631 18.60 -11.95 12.72
C SER A 631 17.82 -12.34 11.47
N PHE A 632 18.23 -11.88 10.29
CA PHE A 632 17.62 -12.26 9.02
C PHE A 632 17.78 -13.76 8.74
N LEU A 633 19.00 -14.28 8.84
CA LEU A 633 19.31 -15.71 8.58
C LEU A 633 18.48 -16.65 9.47
N VAL A 634 18.16 -16.21 10.68
CA VAL A 634 17.30 -16.94 11.61
C VAL A 634 15.82 -16.83 11.22
N ALA A 635 15.37 -15.68 10.72
CA ALA A 635 13.98 -15.45 10.30
C ALA A 635 13.61 -16.19 8.99
N MET A 636 14.60 -16.61 8.19
CA MET A 636 14.41 -17.24 6.87
C MET A 636 13.45 -18.43 6.85
N GLU A 637 13.35 -19.23 7.91
CA GLU A 637 12.43 -20.37 7.96
C GLU A 637 10.97 -19.97 7.74
N GLY A 638 10.58 -18.76 8.15
CA GLY A 638 9.24 -18.20 7.94
C GLY A 638 8.95 -17.78 6.49
N LEU A 639 9.97 -17.72 5.63
CA LEU A 639 9.89 -17.33 4.23
C LEU A 639 9.91 -18.54 3.27
N LEU A 640 10.23 -19.74 3.75
CA LEU A 640 10.37 -20.92 2.89
C LEU A 640 9.03 -21.52 2.41
N THR A 641 7.90 -21.04 2.92
CA THR A 641 6.57 -21.52 2.51
C THR A 641 6.17 -20.94 1.16
N ASP A 642 5.61 -21.77 0.27
CA ASP A 642 5.09 -21.31 -1.04
C ASP A 642 3.68 -20.71 -0.95
N GLU A 643 3.12 -20.60 0.26
CA GLU A 643 1.83 -19.97 0.55
C GLU A 643 2.06 -18.51 1.02
N PRO A 644 1.80 -17.48 0.19
CA PRO A 644 2.06 -16.08 0.54
C PRO A 644 1.36 -15.63 1.84
N ASP A 645 0.17 -16.17 2.12
CA ASP A 645 -0.61 -15.85 3.32
C ASP A 645 -0.04 -16.42 4.63
N ALA A 646 0.85 -17.42 4.53
CA ALA A 646 1.55 -18.01 5.66
C ALA A 646 3.01 -17.52 5.79
N MET A 647 3.52 -16.78 4.79
CA MET A 647 4.86 -16.19 4.86
C MET A 647 4.96 -15.24 6.06
N SER A 648 6.12 -15.25 6.70
CA SER A 648 6.36 -14.45 7.89
C SER A 648 7.82 -14.06 8.00
N PHE A 649 8.06 -12.83 8.43
CA PHE A 649 9.39 -12.28 8.59
C PHE A 649 9.60 -11.69 9.99
N PRO A 650 9.73 -12.55 11.03
CA PRO A 650 9.89 -12.09 12.39
C PRO A 650 11.34 -11.63 12.63
N ILE A 651 11.67 -10.40 12.27
CA ILE A 651 12.98 -9.78 12.56
C ILE A 651 13.08 -9.28 14.01
N ASP A 652 14.29 -9.26 14.58
CA ASP A 652 14.54 -8.67 15.90
C ASP A 652 14.05 -7.21 15.93
N PRO A 653 13.34 -6.79 17.00
CA PRO A 653 12.87 -5.42 17.16
C PRO A 653 13.92 -4.33 16.99
N MET A 654 15.20 -4.59 17.27
CA MET A 654 16.26 -3.59 17.09
C MET A 654 16.53 -3.26 15.63
N CYS A 655 16.12 -4.12 14.69
CA CYS A 655 16.40 -3.99 13.26
C CYS A 655 15.29 -3.29 12.48
N ARG A 656 14.21 -2.89 13.17
CA ARG A 656 13.01 -2.32 12.55
C ARG A 656 13.26 -0.86 12.18
N ALA A 657 12.85 -0.48 10.98
CA ALA A 657 12.91 0.91 10.51
C ALA A 657 11.92 1.81 11.27
N ALA A 658 12.22 3.11 11.32
CA ALA A 658 11.34 4.12 11.92
C ALA A 658 10.01 4.28 11.16
N GLU A 659 10.03 4.05 9.86
CA GLU A 659 8.89 4.05 8.95
C GLU A 659 9.13 3.05 7.81
N SER A 660 8.05 2.53 7.20
CA SER A 660 8.13 1.77 5.94
C SER A 660 7.89 2.75 4.81
N ARG A 661 8.83 2.87 3.86
CA ARG A 661 8.84 3.92 2.83
C ARG A 661 8.64 3.34 1.45
N ASP A 662 8.01 4.10 0.57
CA ASP A 662 7.88 3.74 -0.85
C ASP A 662 9.03 4.35 -1.66
N ASP A 663 10.23 3.81 -1.45
CA ASP A 663 11.44 4.15 -2.18
C ASP A 663 12.39 2.93 -2.24
N GLY A 664 13.44 3.03 -3.08
CA GLY A 664 14.41 1.93 -3.31
C GLY A 664 15.26 1.57 -2.08
N VAL A 665 15.22 2.38 -1.02
CA VAL A 665 15.83 2.03 0.27
C VAL A 665 15.14 0.82 0.88
N SER A 666 13.82 0.69 0.69
CA SER A 666 13.04 -0.40 1.27
C SER A 666 13.08 -1.68 0.42
N ASP A 667 13.65 -1.66 -0.80
CA ASP A 667 13.77 -2.84 -1.67
C ASP A 667 14.92 -3.74 -1.23
N PHE A 668 14.59 -4.85 -0.56
CA PHE A 668 15.60 -5.74 0.01
C PHE A 668 16.38 -6.53 -1.04
N ALA A 669 15.77 -6.84 -2.19
CA ALA A 669 16.43 -7.57 -3.26
C ALA A 669 17.45 -6.66 -3.96
N GLN A 670 17.06 -5.42 -4.24
CA GLN A 670 17.97 -4.40 -4.75
C GLN A 670 19.12 -4.17 -3.76
N GLN A 671 18.84 -3.93 -2.49
CA GLN A 671 19.88 -3.69 -1.47
C GLN A 671 20.84 -4.88 -1.31
N LEU A 672 20.35 -6.12 -1.47
CA LEU A 672 21.20 -7.31 -1.45
C LEU A 672 22.19 -7.32 -2.63
N VAL A 673 21.72 -6.99 -3.84
CA VAL A 673 22.54 -6.91 -5.06
C VAL A 673 23.59 -5.78 -4.96
N LEU A 674 23.26 -4.68 -4.28
CA LEU A 674 24.21 -3.57 -4.03
C LEU A 674 25.37 -3.95 -3.10
N GLY A 675 25.25 -5.06 -2.37
CA GLY A 675 26.25 -5.52 -1.43
C GLY A 675 27.56 -6.00 -2.08
N THR A 676 28.49 -6.40 -1.22
CA THR A 676 29.73 -7.09 -1.57
C THR A 676 29.52 -8.54 -2.01
N GLY A 677 28.30 -9.08 -1.85
CA GLY A 677 27.92 -10.48 -2.11
C GLY A 677 28.22 -11.43 -0.94
N ALA A 678 28.79 -10.97 0.17
CA ALA A 678 29.09 -11.86 1.31
C ALA A 678 27.81 -12.27 2.06
N PHE A 679 26.83 -11.37 2.17
CA PHE A 679 25.54 -11.68 2.77
C PHE A 679 24.68 -12.55 1.86
N GLU A 680 24.67 -12.29 0.55
CA GLU A 680 24.04 -13.17 -0.45
C GLU A 680 24.55 -14.61 -0.30
N ALA A 681 25.87 -14.80 -0.27
CA ALA A 681 26.48 -16.12 -0.04
C ALA A 681 26.12 -16.75 1.31
N ALA A 682 25.89 -15.94 2.36
CA ALA A 682 25.43 -16.44 3.65
C ALA A 682 23.97 -16.92 3.59
N ILE A 683 23.12 -16.23 2.83
CA ILE A 683 21.74 -16.65 2.57
C ILE A 683 21.74 -17.96 1.77
N GLU A 684 22.54 -18.07 0.71
CA GLU A 684 22.69 -19.31 -0.08
C GLU A 684 23.16 -20.49 0.79
N ALA A 685 24.19 -20.29 1.62
CA ALA A 685 24.66 -21.32 2.53
C ALA A 685 23.56 -21.77 3.52
N ARG A 686 22.73 -20.82 3.99
CA ARG A 686 21.60 -21.12 4.87
C ARG A 686 20.47 -21.86 4.13
N LEU A 687 20.22 -21.54 2.87
CA LEU A 687 19.27 -22.26 2.01
C LEU A 687 19.72 -23.70 1.77
N ASP A 688 21.01 -23.92 1.52
CA ASP A 688 21.61 -25.26 1.41
C ASP A 688 21.44 -26.08 2.69
N GLU A 689 21.64 -25.46 3.87
CA GLU A 689 21.41 -26.10 5.17
C GLU A 689 19.95 -26.51 5.38
N LEU A 690 19.02 -25.67 4.92
CA LEU A 690 17.58 -25.89 5.02
C LEU A 690 17.04 -26.79 3.90
N GLY A 691 17.86 -27.12 2.89
CA GLY A 691 17.49 -27.95 1.75
C GLY A 691 16.47 -27.29 0.83
N SER A 692 16.47 -25.95 0.75
CA SER A 692 15.54 -25.17 -0.07
C SER A 692 16.11 -24.95 -1.48
N PRO A 693 15.28 -25.04 -2.54
CA PRO A 693 15.70 -24.75 -3.91
C PRO A 693 15.65 -23.25 -4.27
N LEU A 694 15.17 -22.40 -3.37
CA LEU A 694 15.07 -20.96 -3.58
C LEU A 694 16.46 -20.31 -3.71
N THR A 695 16.53 -19.15 -4.35
CA THR A 695 17.72 -18.31 -4.43
C THR A 695 17.77 -17.27 -3.31
N ALA A 696 18.92 -16.62 -3.15
CA ALA A 696 19.03 -15.50 -2.20
C ALA A 696 18.12 -14.31 -2.58
N ILE A 697 17.94 -14.06 -3.88
CA ILE A 697 17.02 -13.03 -4.40
C ILE A 697 15.56 -13.40 -4.11
N ASP A 698 15.14 -14.65 -4.33
CA ASP A 698 13.78 -15.11 -4.00
C ASP A 698 13.49 -14.86 -2.52
N ILE A 699 14.46 -15.13 -1.66
CA ILE A 699 14.36 -14.91 -0.22
C ILE A 699 14.30 -13.44 0.16
N ALA A 700 15.06 -12.57 -0.51
CA ALA A 700 14.97 -11.13 -0.32
C ALA A 700 13.61 -10.57 -0.77
N GLN A 701 13.08 -11.04 -1.91
CA GLN A 701 11.74 -10.68 -2.40
C GLN A 701 10.64 -11.15 -1.45
N ARG A 702 10.72 -12.40 -0.95
CA ARG A 702 9.80 -12.90 0.08
C ARG A 702 9.89 -12.12 1.38
N ALA A 703 11.09 -11.74 1.80
CA ALA A 703 11.29 -10.90 2.98
C ALA A 703 10.71 -9.51 2.78
N HIS A 704 10.83 -8.94 1.59
CA HIS A 704 10.26 -7.65 1.24
C HIS A 704 8.73 -7.71 1.27
N PHE A 705 8.13 -8.68 0.58
CA PHE A 705 6.69 -8.93 0.59
C PHE A 705 6.12 -9.18 2.00
N ALA A 706 6.72 -10.07 2.79
CA ALA A 706 6.19 -10.48 4.09
C ALA A 706 6.63 -9.59 5.27
N GLY A 707 7.70 -8.81 5.08
CA GLY A 707 8.36 -8.02 6.12
C GLY A 707 8.14 -6.51 5.97
N ALA A 708 8.13 -5.97 4.75
CA ALA A 708 7.88 -4.55 4.55
C ALA A 708 6.38 -4.30 4.39
N CYS A 709 5.86 -3.26 5.04
CA CYS A 709 4.46 -2.88 4.79
C CYS A 709 4.28 -2.49 3.33
N ILE A 710 5.22 -1.72 2.78
CA ILE A 710 5.22 -1.37 1.35
C ILE A 710 5.29 -2.60 0.43
N GLY A 711 6.03 -3.64 0.81
CA GLY A 711 6.19 -4.85 0.01
C GLY A 711 4.86 -5.60 -0.15
N CYS A 712 4.10 -5.81 0.93
CA CYS A 712 2.75 -6.39 0.81
C CYS A 712 1.75 -5.49 0.05
N HIS A 713 2.07 -4.20 -0.09
CA HIS A 713 1.31 -3.23 -0.86
C HIS A 713 1.86 -3.12 -2.29
N GLU A 714 2.22 -1.94 -2.75
CA GLU A 714 2.50 -1.70 -4.17
C GLU A 714 3.79 -2.37 -4.66
N GLN A 715 4.87 -2.35 -3.86
CA GLN A 715 6.22 -2.68 -4.35
C GLN A 715 6.43 -4.16 -4.70
N SER A 716 5.63 -5.09 -4.16
CA SER A 716 5.71 -6.50 -4.57
C SER A 716 4.55 -6.94 -5.46
N ASN A 717 3.67 -6.05 -5.95
CA ASN A 717 2.60 -6.45 -6.86
C ASN A 717 3.16 -7.25 -8.05
N GLY A 718 2.75 -8.51 -8.21
CA GLY A 718 3.20 -9.36 -9.31
C GLY A 718 4.66 -9.80 -9.26
N ALA A 719 5.39 -9.51 -8.18
CA ALA A 719 6.78 -9.93 -8.03
C ALA A 719 6.89 -11.47 -8.00
N ASP A 720 7.88 -12.01 -8.71
CA ASP A 720 8.26 -13.42 -8.56
C ASP A 720 8.78 -13.63 -7.13
N LEU A 721 8.24 -14.60 -6.42
CA LEU A 721 8.68 -15.00 -5.09
C LEU A 721 9.44 -16.33 -5.14
N GLY A 722 9.83 -16.82 -6.32
CA GLY A 722 10.47 -18.11 -6.51
C GLY A 722 9.51 -19.29 -6.40
N ASN A 723 9.94 -20.46 -6.89
CA ASN A 723 9.12 -21.69 -6.98
C ASN A 723 7.80 -21.53 -7.76
N GLY A 724 7.69 -20.52 -8.64
CA GLY A 724 6.46 -20.22 -9.37
C GLY A 724 5.36 -19.57 -8.50
N VAL A 725 5.73 -19.08 -7.31
CA VAL A 725 4.86 -18.27 -6.46
C VAL A 725 4.98 -16.83 -6.90
N VAL A 726 3.85 -16.15 -7.10
CA VAL A 726 3.81 -14.73 -7.46
C VAL A 726 3.09 -13.97 -6.35
N ALA A 727 3.64 -12.83 -5.97
CA ALA A 727 3.02 -11.96 -4.99
C ALA A 727 1.67 -11.43 -5.53
N PRO A 728 0.57 -11.61 -4.77
CA PRO A 728 -0.76 -11.23 -5.24
C PRO A 728 -0.94 -9.71 -5.24
N PHE A 729 -1.80 -9.21 -6.13
CA PHE A 729 -1.98 -7.78 -6.35
C PHE A 729 -2.81 -7.09 -5.25
N SER A 730 -2.35 -5.92 -4.82
CA SER A 730 -3.15 -4.92 -4.11
C SER A 730 -4.15 -4.22 -5.05
N ALA A 731 -5.00 -3.33 -4.53
CA ALA A 731 -5.97 -2.56 -5.31
C ALA A 731 -5.49 -1.11 -5.44
N GLY A 732 -4.55 -0.87 -6.36
CA GLY A 732 -3.93 0.45 -6.56
C GLY A 732 -3.33 0.95 -5.25
N PHE A 733 -2.33 0.22 -4.75
CA PHE A 733 -1.67 0.36 -3.46
C PHE A 733 -2.36 -0.32 -2.27
N THR A 734 -3.65 -0.07 -2.03
CA THR A 734 -4.33 -0.48 -0.78
C THR A 734 -5.10 -1.80 -0.91
N HIS A 735 -5.43 -2.46 0.21
CA HIS A 735 -6.24 -3.69 0.17
C HIS A 735 -7.75 -3.47 0.34
N SER A 736 -8.16 -2.30 0.82
CA SER A 736 -9.55 -1.85 0.87
C SER A 736 -9.58 -0.48 0.26
N VAL A 737 -10.43 -0.30 -0.75
CA VAL A 737 -10.47 0.93 -1.53
C VAL A 737 -11.54 1.86 -0.96
N GLU A 738 -11.16 3.10 -0.73
CA GLU A 738 -11.98 4.12 -0.09
C GLU A 738 -12.83 4.95 -1.06
N PHE A 739 -12.53 4.87 -2.37
CA PHE A 739 -13.12 5.73 -3.40
C PHE A 739 -14.37 5.17 -4.05
N PHE A 740 -14.52 3.84 -4.09
CA PHE A 740 -15.67 3.21 -4.73
C PHE A 740 -16.15 2.00 -3.94
N THR A 741 -17.41 1.68 -4.17
CA THR A 741 -18.09 0.55 -3.54
C THR A 741 -18.51 -0.46 -4.59
N GLU A 742 -18.59 -1.71 -4.16
CA GLU A 742 -19.13 -2.84 -4.90
C GLU A 742 -20.39 -3.36 -4.20
N GLU A 743 -21.22 -4.10 -4.93
CA GLU A 743 -22.39 -4.74 -4.34
C GLU A 743 -21.93 -5.83 -3.35
N CYS A 744 -22.29 -5.66 -2.07
CA CYS A 744 -22.22 -6.73 -1.09
C CYS A 744 -23.18 -7.85 -1.50
N PHE A 745 -22.92 -9.07 -1.06
CA PHE A 745 -23.83 -10.20 -1.32
C PHE A 745 -25.23 -10.09 -0.68
N ASP A 746 -25.49 -9.13 0.21
CA ASP A 746 -26.84 -8.77 0.70
C ASP A 746 -27.54 -7.68 -0.12
N GLY A 747 -26.96 -7.21 -1.22
CA GLY A 747 -27.49 -6.13 -2.05
C GLY A 747 -27.22 -4.72 -1.49
N GLU A 748 -26.41 -4.62 -0.44
CA GLU A 748 -25.91 -3.37 0.13
C GLU A 748 -24.60 -2.94 -0.55
N GLN A 749 -24.06 -1.78 -0.19
CA GLN A 749 -22.77 -1.30 -0.71
C GLN A 749 -21.61 -1.65 0.23
N CYS A 750 -20.55 -2.23 -0.31
CA CYS A 750 -19.32 -2.61 0.37
C CYS A 750 -18.15 -1.84 -0.24
N PHE A 751 -17.19 -1.40 0.57
CA PHE A 751 -15.91 -0.96 0.01
C PHE A 751 -15.22 -2.11 -0.72
N ALA A 752 -14.73 -1.85 -1.92
CA ALA A 752 -14.05 -2.86 -2.73
C ALA A 752 -12.74 -3.31 -2.06
N ILE A 753 -12.31 -4.54 -2.36
CA ILE A 753 -11.05 -5.09 -1.84
C ILE A 753 -10.17 -5.65 -2.95
N SER A 754 -8.87 -5.71 -2.69
CA SER A 754 -7.86 -6.21 -3.62
C SER A 754 -7.94 -7.70 -3.89
N ASP A 755 -7.40 -8.13 -5.03
CA ASP A 755 -7.26 -9.53 -5.41
C ASP A 755 -6.45 -10.35 -4.40
N ALA A 756 -5.43 -9.77 -3.77
CA ALA A 756 -4.74 -10.42 -2.67
C ALA A 756 -5.68 -10.85 -1.54
N LEU A 757 -6.65 -10.00 -1.17
CA LEU A 757 -7.62 -10.37 -0.14
C LEU A 757 -8.61 -11.40 -0.64
N THR A 758 -9.18 -11.23 -1.84
CA THR A 758 -10.22 -12.14 -2.36
C THR A 758 -9.68 -13.53 -2.67
N SER A 759 -8.48 -13.63 -3.24
CA SER A 759 -7.93 -14.87 -3.80
C SER A 759 -6.97 -15.62 -2.88
N SER A 760 -6.27 -14.92 -1.98
CA SER A 760 -5.25 -15.54 -1.11
C SER A 760 -5.61 -15.44 0.37
N PHE A 761 -5.67 -14.22 0.93
CA PHE A 761 -5.69 -14.04 2.38
C PHE A 761 -7.03 -14.36 3.04
N LEU A 762 -8.18 -13.98 2.46
CA LEU A 762 -9.48 -14.29 3.06
C LEU A 762 -9.82 -15.78 3.00
N PRO A 763 -9.56 -16.50 1.90
CA PRO A 763 -9.71 -17.96 1.85
C PRO A 763 -8.91 -18.68 2.94
N HIS A 764 -7.64 -18.31 3.14
CA HIS A 764 -6.82 -18.90 4.22
C HIS A 764 -7.40 -18.63 5.61
N ARG A 765 -7.74 -17.36 5.91
CA ARG A 765 -8.34 -16.99 7.20
C ARG A 765 -9.64 -17.74 7.47
N LYS A 766 -10.45 -17.97 6.43
CA LYS A 766 -11.66 -18.80 6.49
C LYS A 766 -11.31 -20.23 6.88
N ALA A 767 -10.36 -20.86 6.18
CA ALA A 767 -9.95 -22.22 6.45
C ALA A 767 -9.44 -22.40 7.89
N VAL A 768 -8.66 -21.45 8.41
CA VAL A 768 -8.18 -21.45 9.81
C VAL A 768 -9.36 -21.42 10.79
N MET A 769 -10.31 -20.52 10.57
CA MET A 769 -11.46 -20.32 11.46
C MET A 769 -12.42 -21.52 11.45
N GLU A 770 -12.69 -22.08 10.27
CA GLU A 770 -13.52 -23.29 10.11
C GLU A 770 -12.86 -24.51 10.75
N SER A 771 -11.56 -24.68 10.54
CA SER A 771 -10.78 -25.75 11.15
C SER A 771 -10.84 -25.69 12.67
N PHE A 772 -10.64 -24.51 13.26
CA PHE A 772 -10.73 -24.33 14.71
C PHE A 772 -12.14 -24.62 15.26
N LEU A 773 -13.18 -24.19 14.54
CA LEU A 773 -14.57 -24.43 14.95
C LEU A 773 -14.94 -25.92 14.88
N ALA A 774 -14.38 -26.67 13.92
CA ALA A 774 -14.63 -28.09 13.72
C ALA A 774 -13.88 -29.01 14.72
N GLN A 775 -12.75 -28.57 15.28
CA GLN A 775 -11.83 -29.43 16.06
C GLN A 775 -12.29 -29.80 17.48
N THR A 776 -13.39 -29.24 18.00
CA THR A 776 -13.83 -29.49 19.39
C THR A 776 -15.28 -29.99 19.41
N PRO A 777 -15.60 -31.09 20.13
CA PRO A 777 -16.99 -31.51 20.29
C PRO A 777 -17.76 -30.35 20.90
N CYS A 778 -18.95 -30.07 20.36
CA CYS A 778 -19.86 -28.98 20.69
C CYS A 778 -20.28 -28.85 22.19
N GLN A 779 -19.60 -29.55 23.11
CA GLN A 779 -19.75 -29.53 24.58
C GLN A 779 -18.42 -29.38 25.36
N GLY A 780 -17.27 -29.16 24.71
CA GLY A 780 -15.98 -29.00 25.38
C GLY A 780 -15.81 -27.64 26.07
N GLN A 781 -16.50 -27.43 27.19
CA GLN A 781 -16.23 -26.29 28.06
C GLN A 781 -14.83 -26.44 28.67
N CYS A 782 -14.11 -25.32 28.77
CA CYS A 782 -13.13 -25.09 29.83
C CYS A 782 -13.78 -25.30 31.20
N SER A 783 -13.93 -26.55 31.66
CA SER A 783 -14.40 -26.88 32.99
C SER A 783 -13.21 -26.88 33.93
N TYR A 784 -13.16 -25.93 34.85
CA TYR A 784 -12.22 -25.91 35.96
C TYR A 784 -12.57 -27.06 36.94
N GLU A 785 -11.61 -27.93 37.24
CA GLU A 785 -11.45 -28.42 38.61
C GLU A 785 -10.30 -27.61 39.21
N LEU A 786 -10.63 -26.78 40.19
CA LEU A 786 -9.70 -25.91 40.91
C LEU A 786 -8.72 -26.77 41.74
N GLU A 787 -7.54 -27.08 41.21
CA GLU A 787 -6.38 -27.32 42.07
C GLU A 787 -5.53 -26.05 42.17
N TYR A 788 -5.68 -25.39 43.32
CA TYR A 788 -4.94 -24.19 43.70
C TYR A 788 -3.49 -24.57 44.04
N GLY A 789 -2.63 -24.63 43.03
CA GLY A 789 -1.17 -24.64 43.22
C GLY A 789 -0.61 -23.22 43.22
N PRO A 790 0.10 -22.76 44.26
CA PRO A 790 0.69 -21.43 44.24
C PRO A 790 2.01 -21.47 43.47
N THR A 791 2.06 -20.81 42.32
CA THR A 791 3.08 -19.79 41.93
C THR A 791 2.90 -19.46 40.45
N SER A 792 2.05 -18.45 40.19
CA SER A 792 2.04 -17.74 38.91
C SER A 792 3.25 -16.82 38.85
N GLU A 793 4.27 -17.20 38.10
CA GLU A 793 5.06 -16.22 37.37
C GLU A 793 4.31 -15.93 36.06
N LEU A 794 3.41 -14.94 36.17
CA LEU A 794 2.89 -14.05 35.13
C LEU A 794 3.09 -14.48 33.67
N VAL A 795 2.04 -15.07 33.08
CA VAL A 795 1.62 -14.69 31.72
C VAL A 795 1.37 -13.19 31.78
N ALA A 796 2.30 -12.40 31.23
CA ALA A 796 2.27 -10.95 31.37
C ALA A 796 0.97 -10.42 30.73
N GLY A 797 0.08 -9.88 31.56
CA GLY A 797 -0.88 -8.89 31.08
C GLY A 797 -0.14 -7.71 30.43
N PRO A 798 -0.85 -6.77 29.77
CA PRO A 798 -0.24 -5.62 29.10
C PRO A 798 0.82 -5.03 30.02
N ILE A 799 2.04 -4.85 29.48
CA ILE A 799 3.17 -4.28 30.23
C ILE A 799 2.64 -3.04 30.96
N ASP A 800 2.83 -2.98 32.28
CA ASP A 800 2.38 -1.83 33.07
C ASP A 800 3.01 -0.56 32.48
N VAL A 801 2.19 0.16 31.70
CA VAL A 801 2.57 1.28 30.82
C VAL A 801 3.22 2.41 31.62
N ARG A 802 3.02 2.42 32.94
CA ARG A 802 3.71 3.30 33.90
C ARG A 802 5.24 3.20 33.87
N ARG A 803 5.81 2.19 33.22
CA ARG A 803 7.27 2.01 33.05
C ARG A 803 7.81 2.39 31.67
N ALA A 804 6.94 2.77 30.73
CA ALA A 804 7.33 3.16 29.38
C ALA A 804 7.78 4.63 29.28
N LEU A 805 7.59 5.41 30.34
CA LEU A 805 8.06 6.79 30.42
C LEU A 805 9.30 6.86 31.31
N THR A 806 10.32 7.56 30.83
CA THR A 806 11.49 7.97 31.61
C THR A 806 11.08 8.92 32.73
N ARG A 807 11.99 9.23 33.66
CA ARG A 807 11.69 10.12 34.80
C ARG A 807 11.34 11.55 34.40
N ASP A 808 11.79 11.98 33.24
CA ASP A 808 11.50 13.25 32.59
C ASP A 808 10.26 13.20 31.66
N GLY A 809 9.62 12.03 31.52
CA GLY A 809 8.37 11.87 30.79
C GLY A 809 8.50 11.59 29.30
N ARG A 810 9.72 11.32 28.80
CA ARG A 810 9.97 10.81 27.43
C ARG A 810 9.69 9.31 27.36
N LEU A 811 9.41 8.77 26.17
CA LEU A 811 9.23 7.34 25.99
C LEU A 811 10.57 6.60 26.07
N ASP A 812 10.66 5.52 26.85
CA ASP A 812 11.83 4.63 26.91
C ASP A 812 11.68 3.50 25.88
N VAL A 813 11.75 3.85 24.59
CA VAL A 813 11.50 2.94 23.45
C VAL A 813 12.35 1.67 23.56
N GLN A 814 13.66 1.84 23.80
CA GLN A 814 14.63 0.75 23.94
C GLN A 814 14.23 -0.29 25.00
N ARG A 815 13.85 0.16 26.19
CA ARG A 815 13.37 -0.73 27.26
C ARG A 815 12.11 -1.48 26.85
N MET A 816 11.23 -0.84 26.11
CA MET A 816 9.99 -1.46 25.67
C MET A 816 10.22 -2.49 24.56
N LEU A 817 11.12 -2.20 23.61
CA LEU A 817 11.57 -3.17 22.60
C LEU A 817 12.25 -4.39 23.26
N GLU A 818 13.04 -4.18 24.33
CA GLU A 818 13.60 -5.29 25.12
C GLU A 818 12.51 -6.15 25.78
N LEU A 819 11.44 -5.53 26.29
CA LEU A 819 10.31 -6.27 26.86
C LEU A 819 9.54 -7.04 25.78
N GLU A 820 9.33 -6.45 24.60
CA GLU A 820 8.72 -7.15 23.46
C GLU A 820 9.53 -8.38 23.05
N ARG A 821 10.87 -8.27 22.99
CA ARG A 821 11.75 -9.43 22.72
C ARG A 821 11.56 -10.55 23.72
N ARG A 822 11.56 -10.23 25.02
CA ARG A 822 11.38 -11.22 26.09
C ARG A 822 10.02 -11.91 26.01
N THR A 823 8.97 -11.17 25.71
CA THR A 823 7.62 -11.72 25.55
C THR A 823 7.53 -12.63 24.33
N ARG A 824 8.12 -12.26 23.20
CA ARG A 824 8.15 -13.08 21.96
C ARG A 824 8.92 -14.38 22.14
N ALA A 825 10.09 -14.34 22.79
CA ALA A 825 10.89 -15.54 23.05
C ALA A 825 10.15 -16.59 23.91
N ALA A 826 9.18 -16.17 24.74
CA ALA A 826 8.45 -17.04 25.64
C ALA A 826 7.16 -17.66 25.04
N GLY A 827 6.62 -17.12 23.93
CA GLY A 827 5.34 -17.56 23.34
C GLY A 827 5.47 -18.72 22.34
N ALA A 828 4.36 -19.18 21.77
CA ALA A 828 4.34 -20.17 20.67
C ALA A 828 5.33 -19.81 19.56
N GLN A 829 5.71 -20.82 18.76
CA GLN A 829 6.58 -20.64 17.59
C GLN A 829 5.79 -20.24 16.33
N ARG A 830 4.49 -20.52 16.30
CA ARG A 830 3.60 -20.23 15.17
C ARG A 830 2.25 -19.70 15.63
N THR A 831 1.61 -18.98 14.71
CA THR A 831 0.18 -18.65 14.78
C THR A 831 -0.66 -19.75 14.13
N LEU A 832 -1.97 -19.75 14.39
CA LEU A 832 -2.91 -20.63 13.70
C LEU A 832 -2.92 -20.45 12.17
N GLY A 833 -2.56 -19.25 11.69
CA GLY A 833 -2.38 -18.96 10.26
C GLY A 833 -1.06 -19.48 9.69
N GLY A 834 -0.23 -20.18 10.46
CA GLY A 834 1.02 -20.76 10.00
C GLY A 834 2.23 -19.82 10.07
N GLN A 835 2.01 -18.53 10.32
CA GLN A 835 3.08 -17.53 10.44
C GLN A 835 3.97 -17.80 11.66
N SER A 836 5.28 -17.70 11.49
CA SER A 836 6.25 -17.76 12.58
C SER A 836 6.14 -16.52 13.47
N THR A 837 6.12 -16.74 14.78
CA THR A 837 6.02 -15.68 15.80
C THR A 837 7.36 -15.37 16.46
N ARG A 838 8.42 -16.12 16.15
CA ARG A 838 9.76 -15.96 16.75
C ARG A 838 10.78 -15.54 15.71
N SER A 839 11.49 -14.44 16.00
CA SER A 839 12.88 -14.29 15.62
C SER A 839 13.64 -15.30 16.48
N GLY A 840 14.20 -16.39 15.95
CA GLY A 840 15.03 -17.29 16.77
C GLY A 840 16.17 -16.51 17.45
N HIS A 841 16.67 -16.83 18.63
CA HIS A 841 16.84 -18.13 19.29
C HIS A 841 15.94 -18.37 20.51
#